data_AF-A0A7H8L1H0-F1
#
_entry.id   AF-A0A7H8L1H0-F1
#
_cell.length_a   1.000
_cell.length_b   1.000
_cell.length_c   1.000
_cell.angle_alpha   90.00
_cell.angle_beta   90.00
_cell.angle_gamma   90.00
#
_symmetry.space_group_name_H-M   'P 1'
#
loop_
_entity.id
_entity.type
_entity.pdbx_description
1 polymer ?
#
loop_
_entity_poly.entity_id
_entity_poly.type
_entity_poly.pdbx_seq_one_letter_code
_entity_poly.pdbx_strand_id
1 'polypeptide(L)'
;MQTNEQRTATVVIEWQGERVGAVGPFATESPYWAQVGEVAEAASRAAGVPLAVLRLLSVAGGAGGRGGAAVYLAVASGRPTGLLIPAGERLDQGHPLRLPWASADGLAAEWYWADGELAALGRARNGPVEQVRSWNLSALSRFPTADGPVWLKSTPPFAVPEAAVIARAGRADPGLVPRVLAADGRRALLADVPGTDCWGVPEDGMLAVVDRWAAVQAAVAADGPAGLADCSPTALAERFPALVERLRPELSEPQYAQARLLAGQLPAIAAELVDCGLPLTLVHGDFHPGNWRYDGERPTVLDFSDAAWGHPALDGLRPEPFLSPERWADVRSRWVDAWRGLVPDCAPERALELAAPLVHVHFALRYQEFLDGIEPSEHPYHAGDPAEEVRRALDAALFSTCGSEPLGAGRELYQALMWMGGAGTTAALLESWARRALPGYPHRLAAATSYDAFTAQSAEEQDLLECELYALSRVADVLALEFQPPFGAGPVRDGVRLGVGREERTAFFARLGMTEVGAADGFDPFLHEIAELVPAEDPDAPVELLDVLWPGFTFGELLFTRAGVRVRAGARVAEPGWADASPMYWAHRRRGRRPVDLSHDWGSNSQWSTSHRMDFRTADGDRLNVVRTPERLSDHHAIDGFPPLSLAEAEELLRHRCLLRRPAGWPELAADSQQAADCWPFDWTLPEPARCSPDCRDHGSNRQRP
;
A
#
# COMPACT_ATOMS: atom_id res chain seq x y z
N MET A 1 -9.44 20.03 7.36
CA MET A 1 -9.96 20.56 8.64
C MET A 1 -9.12 19.92 9.74
N GLN A 2 -8.03 20.58 10.18
CA GLN A 2 -7.15 20.04 11.24
C GLN A 2 -7.95 20.02 12.55
N THR A 3 -8.24 18.84 13.06
CA THR A 3 -8.67 18.66 14.45
C THR A 3 -7.58 19.25 15.33
N ASN A 4 -7.95 20.30 16.07
CA ASN A 4 -7.06 21.04 16.95
C ASN A 4 -6.75 20.14 18.17
N GLU A 5 -5.83 19.20 18.00
CA GLU A 5 -5.34 18.35 19.08
C GLU A 5 -4.47 19.20 20.02
N GLN A 6 -5.13 19.99 20.86
CA GLN A 6 -4.45 20.80 21.87
C GLN A 6 -3.70 19.90 22.85
N ARG A 7 -2.44 20.25 23.11
CA ARG A 7 -1.63 19.65 24.16
C ARG A 7 -1.64 20.54 25.40
N THR A 8 -1.51 19.92 26.56
CA THR A 8 -1.18 20.62 27.80
C THR A 8 0.21 20.23 28.30
N ALA A 9 0.93 21.18 28.90
CA ALA A 9 2.29 20.99 29.39
C ALA A 9 2.40 21.34 30.88
N THR A 10 2.87 20.39 31.69
CA THR A 10 3.31 20.62 33.08
C THR A 10 4.83 20.56 33.12
N VAL A 11 5.48 21.50 33.80
CA VAL A 11 6.95 21.54 33.87
C VAL A 11 7.40 21.35 35.32
N VAL A 12 8.07 20.24 35.58
CA VAL A 12 8.77 19.95 36.84
C VAL A 12 10.12 20.66 36.81
N ILE A 13 10.43 21.38 37.87
CA ILE A 13 11.58 22.26 37.95
C ILE A 13 12.65 21.65 38.85
N GLU A 14 13.86 21.58 38.33
CA GLU A 14 15.08 21.26 39.04
C GLU A 14 15.93 22.52 39.25
N TRP A 15 16.50 22.68 40.44
CA TRP A 15 17.48 23.72 40.75
C TRP A 15 18.57 23.13 41.66
N GLN A 16 19.84 23.25 41.24
CA GLN A 16 20.99 22.68 41.95
C GLN A 16 20.88 21.16 42.22
N GLY A 17 20.30 20.41 41.29
CA GLY A 17 20.10 18.96 41.40
C GLY A 17 18.90 18.55 42.27
N GLU A 18 18.15 19.51 42.83
CA GLU A 18 16.97 19.23 43.63
C GLU A 18 15.68 19.64 42.91
N ARG A 19 14.63 18.81 43.03
CA ARG A 19 13.30 19.16 42.53
C ARG A 19 12.64 20.15 43.48
N VAL A 20 12.36 21.35 42.98
CA VAL A 20 11.83 22.46 43.80
C VAL A 20 10.31 22.63 43.66
N GLY A 21 9.70 22.01 42.64
CA GLY A 21 8.25 22.01 42.42
C GLY A 21 7.91 21.93 40.93
N ALA A 22 6.68 22.29 40.57
CA ALA A 22 6.22 22.34 39.18
C ALA A 22 5.36 23.57 38.90
N VAL A 23 5.22 23.90 37.60
CA VAL A 23 4.32 24.93 37.07
C VAL A 23 3.47 24.37 35.93
N GLY A 24 2.30 24.96 35.70
CA GLY A 24 1.31 24.49 34.72
C GLY A 24 0.10 23.80 35.37
N PRO A 25 -0.74 23.09 34.59
CA PRO A 25 -0.60 22.85 33.15
C PRO A 25 -0.84 24.12 32.31
N PHE A 26 -0.08 24.27 31.23
CA PHE A 26 -0.27 25.30 30.21
C PHE A 26 -0.91 24.71 28.97
N ALA A 27 -1.90 25.37 28.37
CA ALA A 27 -2.30 25.03 27.00
C ALA A 27 -1.23 25.53 26.02
N THR A 28 -0.86 24.71 25.05
CA THR A 28 0.18 25.02 24.06
C THR A 28 -0.44 25.17 22.67
N GLU A 29 0.06 26.10 21.86
CA GLU A 29 -0.38 26.25 20.48
C GLU A 29 0.15 25.12 19.62
N SER A 30 1.40 24.70 19.85
CA SER A 30 1.96 23.55 19.17
C SER A 30 1.42 22.25 19.76
N PRO A 31 0.93 21.32 18.92
CA PRO A 31 0.54 19.99 19.38
C PRO A 31 1.75 19.09 19.66
N TYR A 32 2.96 19.45 19.20
CA TYR A 32 4.11 18.56 19.13
C TYR A 32 4.93 18.54 20.42
N TRP A 33 5.14 17.35 21.01
CA TRP A 33 5.89 17.16 22.25
C TRP A 33 7.32 17.70 22.21
N ALA A 34 7.97 17.56 21.05
CA ALA A 34 9.34 17.98 20.83
C ALA A 34 9.52 19.51 20.76
N GLN A 35 8.47 20.27 20.44
CA GLN A 35 8.51 21.73 20.40
C GLN A 35 8.29 22.28 21.80
N VAL A 36 9.36 22.82 22.39
CA VAL A 36 9.41 23.19 23.82
C VAL A 36 9.60 24.68 24.06
N GLY A 37 9.84 25.50 23.03
CA GLY A 37 10.09 26.94 23.19
C GLY A 37 8.98 27.68 23.94
N GLU A 38 7.73 27.55 23.48
CA GLU A 38 6.58 28.16 24.16
C GLU A 38 6.38 27.64 25.60
N VAL A 39 6.72 26.37 25.84
CA VAL A 39 6.61 25.72 27.16
C VAL A 39 7.67 26.29 28.09
N ALA A 40 8.92 26.41 27.63
CA ALA A 40 10.03 27.00 28.38
C ALA A 40 9.73 28.47 28.74
N GLU A 41 9.19 29.25 27.80
CA GLU A 41 8.81 30.63 28.05
C GLU A 41 7.67 30.78 29.07
N ALA A 42 6.58 30.02 28.89
CA ALA A 42 5.45 30.05 29.81
C ALA A 42 5.84 29.61 31.22
N ALA A 43 6.63 28.52 31.31
CA ALA A 43 7.13 28.02 32.59
C ALA A 43 8.11 29.00 33.25
N SER A 44 8.98 29.67 32.47
CA SER A 44 9.88 30.70 33.00
C SER A 44 9.12 31.88 33.60
N ARG A 45 8.07 32.37 32.92
CA ARG A 45 7.20 33.44 33.45
C ARG A 45 6.51 33.02 34.73
N ALA A 46 5.98 31.79 34.79
CA ALA A 46 5.30 31.27 35.98
C ALA A 46 6.25 31.04 37.17
N ALA A 47 7.47 30.55 36.91
CA ALA A 47 8.48 30.28 37.93
C ALA A 47 9.22 31.54 38.42
N GLY A 48 9.14 32.66 37.67
CA GLY A 48 9.83 33.91 37.97
C GLY A 48 11.35 33.87 37.69
N VAL A 49 11.82 32.85 36.99
CA VAL A 49 13.23 32.64 36.64
C VAL A 49 13.32 31.91 35.29
N PRO A 50 14.34 32.19 34.44
CA PRO A 50 14.54 31.44 33.21
C PRO A 50 14.68 29.93 33.46
N LEU A 51 13.94 29.15 32.68
CA LEU A 51 13.96 27.69 32.67
C LEU A 51 14.38 27.17 31.29
N ALA A 52 15.14 26.09 31.27
CA ALA A 52 15.44 25.33 30.06
C ALA A 52 14.84 23.92 30.18
N VAL A 53 14.04 23.50 29.19
CA VAL A 53 13.40 22.17 29.20
C VAL A 53 14.42 21.12 28.79
N LEU A 54 14.61 20.12 29.64
CA LEU A 54 15.58 19.05 29.42
C LEU A 54 14.97 17.91 28.61
N ARG A 55 13.86 17.33 29.08
CA ARG A 55 13.29 16.09 28.53
C ARG A 55 11.83 15.86 28.87
N LEU A 56 11.20 14.90 28.19
CA LEU A 56 9.88 14.42 28.51
C LEU A 56 9.96 13.41 29.68
N LEU A 57 9.09 13.57 30.68
CA LEU A 57 8.97 12.64 31.81
C LEU A 57 7.85 11.63 31.60
N SER A 58 6.72 12.09 31.08
CA SER A 58 5.54 11.28 30.81
C SER A 58 4.56 12.03 29.92
N VAL A 59 3.70 11.29 29.24
CA VAL A 59 2.52 11.84 28.58
C VAL A 59 1.30 10.99 28.93
N ALA A 60 0.17 11.64 29.18
CA ALA A 60 -1.13 10.99 29.37
C ALA A 60 -2.08 11.42 28.25
N GLY A 61 -2.54 10.46 27.45
CA GLY A 61 -3.24 10.73 26.20
C GLY A 61 -2.30 11.28 25.11
N GLY A 62 -2.82 11.46 23.90
CA GLY A 62 -2.00 11.79 22.73
C GLY A 62 -1.33 10.55 22.11
N ALA A 63 -0.77 10.71 20.92
CA ALA A 63 -0.12 9.65 20.14
C ALA A 63 0.87 10.26 19.14
N GLY A 64 1.89 9.48 18.72
CA GLY A 64 2.82 9.85 17.65
C GLY A 64 3.53 11.18 17.88
N GLY A 65 3.93 11.48 19.12
CA GLY A 65 4.61 12.74 19.44
C GLY A 65 3.70 13.96 19.58
N ARG A 66 2.37 13.80 19.65
CA ARG A 66 1.39 14.91 19.62
C ARG A 66 0.26 14.80 20.64
N GLY A 67 -0.29 15.96 21.01
CA GLY A 67 -1.51 16.08 21.81
C GLY A 67 -1.33 15.66 23.29
N GLY A 68 -2.44 15.46 24.00
CA GLY A 68 -2.41 14.90 25.37
C GLY A 68 -1.85 15.85 26.45
N ALA A 69 -1.59 15.28 27.63
CA ALA A 69 -1.02 15.98 28.78
C ALA A 69 0.44 15.54 29.00
N ALA A 70 1.37 16.38 28.54
CA ALA A 70 2.81 16.15 28.63
C ALA A 70 3.38 16.74 29.92
N VAL A 71 4.31 16.01 30.54
CA VAL A 71 5.06 16.46 31.71
C VAL A 71 6.53 16.49 31.35
N TYR A 72 7.17 17.64 31.54
CA TYR A 72 8.58 17.89 31.22
C TYR A 72 9.40 18.08 32.48
N LEU A 73 10.70 17.79 32.38
CA LEU A 73 11.70 18.25 33.33
C LEU A 73 12.39 19.49 32.76
N ALA A 74 12.58 20.52 33.58
CA ALA A 74 13.35 21.71 33.24
C ALA A 74 14.33 22.07 34.34
N VAL A 75 15.45 22.69 33.97
CA VAL A 75 16.43 23.26 34.89
C VAL A 75 16.23 24.76 35.02
N ALA A 76 16.26 25.28 36.24
CA ALA A 76 16.19 26.70 36.53
C ALA A 76 17.59 27.34 36.59
N SER A 77 17.75 28.52 35.98
CA SER A 77 18.99 29.29 36.04
C SER A 77 19.28 29.90 37.42
N GLY A 78 18.29 29.89 38.32
CA GLY A 78 18.35 30.44 39.66
C GLY A 78 17.17 29.93 40.50
N ARG A 79 17.12 30.32 41.77
CA ARG A 79 16.04 29.89 42.68
C ARG A 79 14.69 30.44 42.18
N PRO A 80 13.66 29.60 41.93
CA PRO A 80 12.35 30.09 41.55
C PRO A 80 11.74 31.01 42.61
N THR A 81 11.08 32.07 42.16
CA THR A 81 10.40 33.05 43.01
C THR A 81 8.87 33.03 42.84
N GLY A 82 8.38 32.34 41.82
CA GLY A 82 6.96 32.13 41.56
C GLY A 82 6.33 31.07 42.47
N LEU A 83 5.00 30.98 42.44
CA LEU A 83 4.25 29.96 43.18
C LEU A 83 4.40 28.61 42.48
N LEU A 84 5.00 27.64 43.18
CA LEU A 84 5.18 26.28 42.68
C LEU A 84 4.14 25.33 43.26
N ILE A 85 3.66 24.41 42.43
CA ILE A 85 2.82 23.29 42.85
C ILE A 85 3.74 22.16 43.33
N PRO A 86 3.40 21.41 44.40
CA PRO A 86 4.16 20.23 44.79
C PRO A 86 4.32 19.26 43.63
N ALA A 87 5.56 18.92 43.30
CA ALA A 87 5.89 17.83 42.38
C ALA A 87 6.19 16.58 43.21
N GLY A 88 5.70 15.41 42.78
CA GLY A 88 5.97 14.16 43.48
C GLY A 88 7.47 13.84 43.59
N GLU A 89 7.84 13.15 44.67
CA GLU A 89 9.20 12.62 44.87
C GLU A 89 9.45 11.49 43.87
N ARG A 90 10.10 11.79 42.75
CA ARG A 90 10.77 10.76 41.95
C ARG A 90 12.21 11.17 41.81
N LEU A 91 13.10 10.46 42.47
CA LEU A 91 14.54 10.65 42.29
C LEU A 91 14.89 10.38 40.83
N ASP A 92 15.55 11.34 40.19
CA ASP A 92 16.11 11.11 38.86
C ASP A 92 17.41 10.31 39.02
N GLN A 93 17.31 8.98 38.94
CA GLN A 93 18.46 8.08 39.17
C GLN A 93 19.45 8.04 37.98
N GLY A 94 19.23 8.85 36.94
CA GLY A 94 19.94 8.71 35.68
C GLY A 94 19.44 7.49 34.88
N HIS A 95 19.77 7.47 33.60
CA HIS A 95 19.57 6.30 32.73
C HIS A 95 20.77 6.20 31.77
N PRO A 96 21.33 5.01 31.50
CA PRO A 96 22.49 4.87 30.61
C PRO A 96 22.23 5.35 29.18
N LEU A 97 20.97 5.31 28.73
CA LEU A 97 20.53 5.85 27.43
C LEU A 97 20.03 7.29 27.50
N ARG A 98 20.28 8.01 28.60
CA ARG A 98 19.92 9.43 28.70
C ARG A 98 20.78 10.23 27.74
N LEU A 99 20.13 11.04 26.92
CA LEU A 99 20.83 11.90 25.96
C LEU A 99 21.56 13.05 26.68
N PRO A 100 22.69 13.54 26.14
CA PRO A 100 23.48 14.58 26.82
C PRO A 100 22.66 15.82 27.20
N TRP A 101 21.88 16.35 26.27
CA TRP A 101 21.03 17.54 26.48
C TRP A 101 19.80 17.31 27.37
N ALA A 102 19.51 16.05 27.73
CA ALA A 102 18.44 15.70 28.66
C ALA A 102 18.88 15.85 30.14
N SER A 103 20.06 16.43 30.38
CA SER A 103 20.61 16.78 31.69
C SER A 103 21.00 18.26 31.75
N ALA A 104 20.97 18.86 32.94
CA ALA A 104 21.36 20.26 33.13
C ALA A 104 22.80 20.53 32.69
N ASP A 105 23.76 19.72 33.16
CA ASP A 105 25.17 19.85 32.84
C ASP A 105 25.44 19.64 31.34
N GLY A 106 24.79 18.65 30.74
CA GLY A 106 24.97 18.36 29.32
C GLY A 106 24.39 19.46 28.42
N LEU A 107 23.19 19.98 28.69
CA LEU A 107 22.64 21.10 27.92
C LEU A 107 23.50 22.37 28.07
N ALA A 108 23.99 22.65 29.28
CA ALA A 108 24.90 23.76 29.51
C ALA A 108 26.22 23.59 28.72
N ALA A 109 26.76 22.36 28.62
CA ALA A 109 27.96 22.07 27.85
C ALA A 109 27.73 22.24 26.33
N GLU A 110 26.57 21.88 25.80
CA GLU A 110 26.18 22.12 24.40
C GLU A 110 26.16 23.62 24.10
N TRP A 111 25.53 24.42 24.95
CA TRP A 111 25.47 25.88 24.78
C TRP A 111 26.82 26.57 24.97
N TYR A 112 27.62 26.11 25.94
CA TYR A 112 28.96 26.65 26.17
C TYR A 112 29.88 26.42 24.96
N TRP A 113 29.82 25.23 24.35
CA TRP A 113 30.55 24.95 23.12
C TRP A 113 30.12 25.88 21.98
N ALA A 114 28.80 26.03 21.78
CA ALA A 114 28.26 26.93 20.76
C ALA A 114 28.72 28.38 20.94
N ASP A 115 28.67 28.91 22.16
CA ASP A 115 29.16 30.26 22.48
C ASP A 115 30.66 30.41 22.18
N GLY A 116 31.46 29.38 22.47
CA GLY A 116 32.90 29.35 22.17
C GLY A 116 33.21 29.39 20.67
N GLU A 117 32.54 28.55 19.88
CA GLU A 117 32.68 28.53 18.41
C GLU A 117 32.20 29.84 17.78
N LEU A 118 31.06 30.38 18.24
CA LEU A 118 30.55 31.67 17.80
C LEU A 118 31.52 32.80 18.10
N ALA A 119 32.13 32.82 19.29
CA ALA A 119 33.15 33.80 19.65
C ALA A 119 34.40 33.69 18.74
N ALA A 120 34.86 32.47 18.46
CA ALA A 120 35.98 32.22 17.56
C ALA A 120 35.70 32.69 16.12
N LEU A 121 34.45 32.60 15.68
CA LEU A 121 33.98 33.09 14.38
C LEU A 121 33.69 34.60 14.35
N GLY A 122 33.88 35.33 15.46
CA GLY A 122 33.55 36.75 15.57
C GLY A 122 32.04 37.03 15.54
N ARG A 123 31.22 36.04 15.88
CA ARG A 123 29.74 36.03 15.81
C ARG A 123 29.10 35.81 17.18
N ALA A 124 29.67 36.41 18.23
CA ALA A 124 29.12 36.28 19.59
C ALA A 124 27.62 36.62 19.62
N ARG A 125 26.84 35.85 20.37
CA ARG A 125 25.41 36.10 20.51
C ARG A 125 25.14 37.45 21.20
N ASN A 126 24.05 38.11 20.81
CA ASN A 126 23.63 39.41 21.33
C ASN A 126 22.36 39.35 22.22
N GLY A 127 21.91 38.15 22.55
CA GLY A 127 20.71 37.89 23.37
C GLY A 127 20.77 36.54 24.10
N PRO A 128 19.70 36.17 24.82
CA PRO A 128 19.58 34.84 25.42
C PRO A 128 19.51 33.75 24.36
N VAL A 129 19.89 32.53 24.73
CA VAL A 129 19.67 31.34 23.88
C VAL A 129 18.18 31.02 23.88
N GLU A 130 17.63 30.75 22.71
CA GLU A 130 16.23 30.41 22.52
C GLU A 130 16.12 28.91 22.26
N GLN A 131 15.52 28.18 23.19
CA GLN A 131 15.30 26.75 23.01
C GLN A 131 14.12 26.51 22.07
N VAL A 132 14.31 25.68 21.05
CA VAL A 132 13.27 25.39 20.04
C VAL A 132 12.75 23.97 20.20
N ARG A 133 13.66 22.98 20.23
CA ARG A 133 13.31 21.57 20.44
C ARG A 133 14.20 20.93 21.50
N SER A 134 13.61 20.02 22.28
CA SER A 134 14.35 19.06 23.12
C SER A 134 13.59 17.75 23.17
N TRP A 135 14.15 16.71 22.56
CA TRP A 135 13.53 15.38 22.47
C TRP A 135 14.58 14.32 22.08
N ASN A 136 14.11 13.09 21.86
CA ASN A 136 14.95 11.93 21.68
C ASN A 136 15.74 11.84 20.36
N LEU A 137 15.35 12.61 19.32
CA LEU A 137 16.07 12.66 18.05
C LEU A 137 16.96 13.90 17.88
N SER A 138 16.75 14.96 18.67
CA SER A 138 17.64 16.14 18.66
C SER A 138 17.37 17.12 19.80
N ALA A 139 18.36 17.96 20.09
CA ALA A 139 18.15 19.27 20.70
C ALA A 139 18.43 20.37 19.67
N LEU A 140 17.55 21.38 19.62
CA LEU A 140 17.66 22.51 18.71
C LEU A 140 17.55 23.82 19.50
N SER A 141 18.58 24.65 19.42
CA SER A 141 18.64 25.96 20.08
C SER A 141 19.06 27.04 19.09
N ARG A 142 18.47 28.22 19.19
CA ARG A 142 18.75 29.38 18.34
C ARG A 142 19.52 30.43 19.13
N PHE A 143 20.61 30.91 18.52
CA PHE A 143 21.53 31.89 19.07
C PHE A 143 21.36 33.18 18.26
N PRO A 144 20.78 34.25 18.83
CA PRO A 144 20.65 35.51 18.14
C PRO A 144 22.03 36.18 18.01
N THR A 145 22.44 36.54 16.79
CA THR A 145 23.71 37.23 16.52
C THR A 145 23.49 38.49 15.68
N ALA A 146 24.52 39.32 15.50
CA ALA A 146 24.43 40.52 14.67
C ALA A 146 24.18 40.21 13.17
N ASP A 147 24.62 39.03 12.70
CA ASP A 147 24.52 38.60 11.30
C ASP A 147 23.29 37.70 11.05
N GLY A 148 22.30 37.74 11.93
CA GLY A 148 21.15 36.83 11.94
C GLY A 148 21.32 35.65 12.91
N PRO A 149 20.28 34.82 13.06
CA PRO A 149 20.34 33.71 14.00
C PRO A 149 21.29 32.59 13.53
N VAL A 150 21.90 31.91 14.49
CA VAL A 150 22.66 30.67 14.28
C VAL A 150 21.97 29.54 15.03
N TRP A 151 21.92 28.36 14.43
CA TRP A 151 21.24 27.19 14.98
C TRP A 151 22.25 26.18 15.49
N LEU A 152 22.13 25.81 16.77
CA LEU A 152 22.78 24.64 17.34
C LEU A 152 21.85 23.45 17.22
N LYS A 153 22.29 22.39 16.53
CA LYS A 153 21.63 21.10 16.50
C LYS A 153 22.55 20.03 17.07
N SER A 154 22.08 19.32 18.09
CA SER A 154 22.77 18.17 18.70
C SER A 154 21.93 16.91 18.49
N THR A 155 22.56 15.82 18.03
CA THR A 155 21.89 14.57 17.61
C THR A 155 22.36 13.35 18.40
N PRO A 156 21.53 12.29 18.52
CA PRO A 156 21.78 11.20 19.45
C PRO A 156 22.91 10.27 18.98
N PRO A 157 23.47 9.41 19.85
CA PRO A 157 24.56 8.51 19.51
C PRO A 157 24.31 7.57 18.31
N PHE A 158 23.06 7.25 18.00
CA PHE A 158 22.63 6.42 16.86
C PHE A 158 22.32 7.21 15.57
N ALA A 159 22.39 8.55 15.59
CA ALA A 159 22.32 9.35 14.37
C ALA A 159 23.61 9.17 13.53
N VAL A 160 23.75 9.86 12.41
CA VAL A 160 25.06 10.10 11.77
C VAL A 160 25.61 11.48 12.16
N PRO A 161 26.93 11.72 12.10
CA PRO A 161 27.51 13.06 12.22
C PRO A 161 27.01 13.97 11.09
N GLU A 162 25.91 14.68 11.33
CA GLU A 162 25.13 15.39 10.31
C GLU A 162 25.98 16.35 9.48
N ALA A 163 26.89 17.10 10.11
CA ALA A 163 27.79 18.02 9.43
C ALA A 163 28.69 17.33 8.38
N ALA A 164 29.10 16.08 8.61
CA ALA A 164 29.90 15.31 7.65
C ALA A 164 29.07 14.90 6.43
N VAL A 165 27.79 14.58 6.63
CA VAL A 165 26.86 14.25 5.54
C VAL A 165 26.55 15.50 4.72
N ILE A 166 26.26 16.63 5.38
CA ILE A 166 26.07 17.93 4.73
C ILE A 166 27.30 18.28 3.90
N ALA A 167 28.51 18.12 4.44
CA ALA A 167 29.74 18.38 3.70
C ALA A 167 29.92 17.44 2.50
N ARG A 168 29.50 16.17 2.61
CA ARG A 168 29.53 15.21 1.50
C ARG A 168 28.59 15.60 0.37
N ALA A 169 27.31 15.85 0.68
CA ALA A 169 26.34 16.31 -0.31
C ALA A 169 26.74 17.67 -0.92
N GLY A 170 27.25 18.59 -0.09
CA GLY A 170 27.72 19.91 -0.49
C GLY A 170 28.93 19.93 -1.41
N ARG A 171 29.69 18.83 -1.55
CA ARG A 171 30.72 18.71 -2.59
C ARG A 171 30.11 18.67 -3.99
N ALA A 172 28.95 18.04 -4.13
CA ALA A 172 28.23 17.94 -5.39
C ALA A 172 27.33 19.17 -5.60
N ASP A 173 26.61 19.60 -4.57
CA ASP A 173 25.76 20.80 -4.63
C ASP A 173 25.75 21.58 -3.31
N PRO A 174 26.64 22.58 -3.14
CA PRO A 174 26.69 23.39 -1.92
C PRO A 174 25.47 24.30 -1.75
N GLY A 175 24.68 24.51 -2.81
CA GLY A 175 23.48 25.34 -2.78
C GLY A 175 22.21 24.56 -2.47
N LEU A 176 22.29 23.25 -2.19
CA LEU A 176 21.15 22.41 -1.81
C LEU A 176 21.17 22.05 -0.30
N VAL A 177 22.26 22.33 0.40
CA VAL A 177 22.47 21.90 1.79
C VAL A 177 22.70 23.09 2.73
N PRO A 178 22.50 22.93 4.06
CA PRO A 178 22.71 24.00 5.01
C PRO A 178 24.18 24.38 5.12
N ARG A 179 24.47 25.65 5.41
CA ARG A 179 25.85 26.08 5.68
C ARG A 179 26.25 25.71 7.11
N VAL A 180 27.17 24.76 7.25
CA VAL A 180 27.81 24.42 8.54
C VAL A 180 28.85 25.50 8.89
N LEU A 181 28.73 26.08 10.08
CA LEU A 181 29.65 27.08 10.62
C LEU A 181 30.75 26.45 11.49
N ALA A 182 30.37 25.47 12.31
CA ALA A 182 31.26 24.68 13.16
C ALA A 182 30.59 23.32 13.43
N ALA A 183 31.40 22.29 13.70
CA ALA A 183 30.90 20.97 14.06
C ALA A 183 31.90 20.24 14.94
N ASP A 184 31.38 19.44 15.87
CA ASP A 184 32.17 18.55 16.72
C ASP A 184 31.37 17.27 16.97
N GLY A 185 31.74 16.18 16.31
CA GLY A 185 30.98 14.92 16.36
C GLY A 185 29.53 15.09 15.94
N ARG A 186 28.60 15.03 16.90
CA ARG A 186 27.14 15.01 16.68
C ARG A 186 26.44 16.34 16.99
N ARG A 187 27.21 17.40 17.18
CA ARG A 187 26.70 18.77 17.32
C ARG A 187 27.22 19.63 16.17
N ALA A 188 26.34 20.45 15.62
CA ALA A 188 26.64 21.35 14.51
C ALA A 188 26.04 22.74 14.77
N LEU A 189 26.83 23.76 14.45
CA LEU A 189 26.33 25.12 14.26
C LEU A 189 26.00 25.34 12.79
N LEU A 190 24.76 25.67 12.50
CA LEU A 190 24.23 25.90 11.16
C LEU A 190 23.84 27.36 11.00
N ALA A 191 24.16 27.95 9.85
CA ALA A 191 23.60 29.25 9.47
C ALA A 191 22.08 29.15 9.33
N ASP A 192 21.38 30.26 9.51
CA ASP A 192 19.94 30.32 9.25
C ASP A 192 19.63 29.93 7.80
N VAL A 193 18.59 29.12 7.62
CA VAL A 193 18.08 28.71 6.30
C VAL A 193 16.75 29.45 6.08
N PRO A 194 16.72 30.45 5.18
CA PRO A 194 15.52 31.25 4.93
C PRO A 194 14.43 30.44 4.21
N GLY A 195 13.24 31.03 4.11
CA GLY A 195 12.13 30.49 3.33
C GLY A 195 11.07 29.76 4.14
N THR A 196 10.33 28.85 3.51
CA THR A 196 9.23 28.08 4.11
C THR A 196 9.37 26.60 3.83
N ASP A 197 8.87 25.75 4.75
CA ASP A 197 8.85 24.30 4.58
C ASP A 197 7.88 23.91 3.45
N CYS A 198 8.27 22.95 2.62
CA CYS A 198 7.53 22.60 1.40
C CYS A 198 6.42 21.56 1.65
N TRP A 199 5.49 21.80 2.58
CA TRP A 199 4.33 20.92 2.80
C TRP A 199 3.33 21.00 1.63
N GLY A 200 3.59 20.27 0.55
CA GLY A 200 2.68 20.11 -0.60
C GLY A 200 2.61 21.31 -1.56
N VAL A 201 3.14 22.49 -1.22
CA VAL A 201 3.33 23.63 -2.14
C VAL A 201 4.47 24.52 -1.64
N PRO A 202 5.42 24.93 -2.51
CA PRO A 202 5.20 26.03 -3.45
C PRO A 202 5.32 25.63 -4.93
N GLU A 203 4.70 26.44 -5.81
CA GLU A 203 4.22 26.07 -7.16
C GLU A 203 5.21 25.25 -8.02
N ASP A 204 6.51 25.56 -8.05
CA ASP A 204 7.51 24.71 -8.76
C ASP A 204 8.86 24.54 -8.03
N GLY A 205 9.15 25.35 -7.00
CA GLY A 205 10.47 25.40 -6.36
C GLY A 205 10.88 24.12 -5.63
N MET A 206 9.90 23.34 -5.15
CA MET A 206 10.15 22.05 -4.49
C MET A 206 10.59 20.95 -5.45
N LEU A 207 10.13 20.96 -6.71
CA LEU A 207 10.42 19.87 -7.65
C LEU A 207 11.90 19.86 -8.05
N ALA A 208 12.55 21.03 -8.04
CA ALA A 208 13.99 21.14 -8.25
C ALA A 208 14.81 20.40 -7.18
N VAL A 209 14.25 20.15 -5.98
CA VAL A 209 14.92 19.33 -4.94
C VAL A 209 15.10 17.90 -5.43
N VAL A 210 14.12 17.34 -6.14
CA VAL A 210 14.16 15.95 -6.63
C VAL A 210 15.30 15.77 -7.63
N ASP A 211 15.36 16.65 -8.64
CA ASP A 211 16.39 16.59 -9.68
C ASP A 211 17.80 16.81 -9.09
N ARG A 212 17.95 17.83 -8.24
CA ARG A 212 19.25 18.18 -7.64
C ARG A 212 19.70 17.12 -6.64
N TRP A 213 18.79 16.54 -5.85
CA TRP A 213 19.13 15.48 -4.92
C TRP A 213 19.54 14.20 -5.67
N ALA A 214 18.82 13.80 -6.72
CA ALA A 214 19.23 12.67 -7.57
C ALA A 214 20.63 12.89 -8.18
N ALA A 215 20.94 14.11 -8.63
CA ALA A 215 22.27 14.47 -9.12
C ALA A 215 23.35 14.39 -8.03
N VAL A 216 23.06 14.87 -6.80
CA VAL A 216 23.95 14.72 -5.65
C VAL A 216 24.21 13.23 -5.36
N GLN A 217 23.15 12.43 -5.30
CA GLN A 217 23.23 10.99 -5.09
C GLN A 217 24.09 10.29 -6.15
N ALA A 218 23.86 10.57 -7.43
CA ALA A 218 24.67 10.01 -8.51
C ALA A 218 26.14 10.43 -8.40
N ALA A 219 26.42 11.70 -8.08
CA ALA A 219 27.78 12.21 -7.95
C ALA A 219 28.55 11.57 -6.78
N VAL A 220 27.90 11.38 -5.63
CA VAL A 220 28.55 10.83 -4.43
C VAL A 220 28.48 9.31 -4.33
N ALA A 221 27.86 8.62 -5.28
CA ALA A 221 27.80 7.16 -5.32
C ALA A 221 29.21 6.53 -5.44
N ALA A 222 30.11 7.16 -6.19
CA ALA A 222 31.48 6.67 -6.37
C ALA A 222 32.33 6.73 -5.09
N ASP A 223 31.94 7.56 -4.11
CA ASP A 223 32.66 7.70 -2.83
C ASP A 223 32.45 6.49 -1.89
N GLY A 224 31.47 5.61 -2.17
CA GLY A 224 31.13 4.45 -1.34
C GLY A 224 30.52 4.81 0.03
N PRO A 225 30.33 3.86 0.96
CA PRO A 225 29.57 4.08 2.20
C PRO A 225 30.20 5.10 3.16
N ALA A 226 31.53 5.27 3.17
CA ALA A 226 32.25 6.24 4.02
C ALA A 226 31.84 6.22 5.52
N GLY A 227 31.53 5.04 6.07
CA GLY A 227 31.14 4.87 7.47
C GLY A 227 29.63 5.03 7.76
N LEU A 228 28.81 5.29 6.74
CA LEU A 228 27.35 5.25 6.86
C LEU A 228 26.85 3.81 7.08
N ALA A 229 25.72 3.68 7.78
CA ALA A 229 25.08 2.39 7.99
C ALA A 229 24.65 1.78 6.65
N ASP A 230 24.86 0.47 6.49
CA ASP A 230 24.42 -0.26 5.31
C ASP A 230 22.90 -0.53 5.39
N CYS A 231 22.17 0.11 4.49
CA CYS A 231 20.74 -0.03 4.23
C CYS A 231 20.52 -0.41 2.75
N SER A 232 21.46 -1.12 2.15
CA SER A 232 21.24 -1.77 0.85
C SER A 232 20.05 -2.75 0.93
N PRO A 233 19.37 -3.03 -0.21
CA PRO A 233 18.27 -4.00 -0.24
C PRO A 233 18.65 -5.35 0.37
N THR A 234 19.87 -5.82 0.14
CA THR A 234 20.41 -7.04 0.74
C THR A 234 20.53 -6.94 2.26
N ALA A 235 21.14 -5.87 2.79
CA ALA A 235 21.29 -5.68 4.23
C ALA A 235 19.93 -5.57 4.95
N LEU A 236 18.95 -4.90 4.33
CA LEU A 236 17.58 -4.80 4.85
C LEU A 236 16.92 -6.19 4.87
N ALA A 237 17.03 -6.96 3.78
CA ALA A 237 16.51 -8.32 3.69
C ALA A 237 17.10 -9.25 4.76
N GLU A 238 18.40 -9.13 5.06
CA GLU A 238 19.09 -9.94 6.06
C GLU A 238 18.66 -9.60 7.50
N ARG A 239 18.42 -8.32 7.79
CA ARG A 239 18.07 -7.84 9.15
C ARG A 239 16.59 -8.03 9.49
N PHE A 240 15.71 -7.98 8.48
CA PHE A 240 14.27 -8.04 8.68
C PHE A 240 13.75 -9.27 9.44
N PRO A 241 14.21 -10.51 9.17
CA PRO A 241 13.75 -11.69 9.91
C PRO A 241 13.89 -11.56 11.44
N ALA A 242 15.03 -11.03 11.91
CA ALA A 242 15.26 -10.87 13.35
C ALA A 242 14.32 -9.83 13.97
N LEU A 243 14.01 -8.76 13.22
CA LEU A 243 13.01 -7.77 13.64
C LEU A 243 11.61 -8.39 13.74
N VAL A 244 11.21 -9.22 12.76
CA VAL A 244 9.91 -9.90 12.77
C VAL A 244 9.76 -10.81 14.00
N GLU A 245 10.80 -11.58 14.35
CA GLU A 245 10.77 -12.41 15.57
C GLU A 245 10.63 -11.55 16.83
N ARG A 246 11.32 -10.41 16.89
CA ARG A 246 11.27 -9.48 18.01
C ARG A 246 9.89 -8.86 18.17
N LEU A 247 9.24 -8.48 17.08
CA LEU A 247 7.94 -7.82 17.06
C LEU A 247 6.75 -8.80 17.16
N ARG A 248 6.99 -10.11 17.30
CA ARG A 248 5.92 -11.12 17.41
C ARG A 248 4.82 -10.77 18.43
N PRO A 249 5.11 -10.21 19.63
CA PRO A 249 4.05 -9.84 20.58
C PRO A 249 3.13 -8.70 20.11
N GLU A 250 3.55 -7.92 19.12
CA GLU A 250 2.84 -6.75 18.58
C GLU A 250 2.13 -7.03 17.25
N LEU A 251 2.35 -8.22 16.69
CA LEU A 251 1.76 -8.69 15.44
C LEU A 251 0.68 -9.75 15.73
N SER A 252 -0.42 -9.71 14.99
CA SER A 252 -1.37 -10.83 14.98
C SER A 252 -0.72 -12.07 14.34
N GLU A 253 -1.19 -13.28 14.66
CA GLU A 253 -0.70 -14.51 14.01
C GLU A 253 -0.75 -14.43 12.46
N PRO A 254 -1.83 -13.90 11.84
CA PRO A 254 -1.85 -13.55 10.42
C PRO A 254 -0.72 -12.63 9.95
N GLN A 255 -0.51 -11.50 10.64
CA GLN A 255 0.51 -10.51 10.29
C GLN A 255 1.92 -11.08 10.43
N TYR A 256 2.17 -11.88 11.48
CA TYR A 256 3.44 -12.55 11.71
C TYR A 256 3.74 -13.57 10.59
N ALA A 257 2.77 -14.41 10.21
CA ALA A 257 2.92 -15.35 9.11
C ALA A 257 3.23 -14.63 7.79
N GLN A 258 2.53 -13.52 7.51
CA GLN A 258 2.78 -12.70 6.32
C GLN A 258 4.17 -12.04 6.35
N ALA A 259 4.60 -11.50 7.48
CA ALA A 259 5.93 -10.91 7.63
C ALA A 259 7.05 -11.93 7.43
N ARG A 260 6.83 -13.17 7.88
CA ARG A 260 7.75 -14.29 7.62
C ARG A 260 7.86 -14.64 6.13
N LEU A 261 6.75 -14.59 5.40
CA LEU A 261 6.71 -14.82 3.95
C LEU A 261 7.43 -13.68 3.20
N LEU A 262 7.13 -12.42 3.54
CA LEU A 262 7.81 -11.25 2.98
C LEU A 262 9.32 -11.36 3.20
N ALA A 263 9.76 -11.71 4.41
CA ALA A 263 11.16 -11.90 4.73
C ALA A 263 11.87 -12.93 3.83
N GLY A 264 11.16 -13.98 3.38
CA GLY A 264 11.69 -14.95 2.42
C GLY A 264 11.80 -14.44 0.98
N GLN A 265 11.08 -13.37 0.63
CA GLN A 265 11.03 -12.78 -0.72
C GLN A 265 12.00 -11.62 -0.89
N LEU A 266 12.28 -10.88 0.19
CA LEU A 266 13.17 -9.71 0.15
C LEU A 266 14.53 -9.99 -0.52
N PRO A 267 15.17 -11.18 -0.38
CA PRO A 267 16.40 -11.48 -1.12
C PRO A 267 16.24 -11.48 -2.64
N ALA A 268 15.10 -11.95 -3.17
CA ALA A 268 14.82 -11.94 -4.61
C ALA A 268 14.52 -10.51 -5.09
N ILE A 269 13.72 -9.76 -4.33
CA ILE A 269 13.45 -8.33 -4.59
C ILE A 269 14.76 -7.54 -4.60
N ALA A 270 15.66 -7.81 -3.65
CA ALA A 270 16.98 -7.18 -3.59
C ALA A 270 17.83 -7.49 -4.83
N ALA A 271 17.78 -8.72 -5.34
CA ALA A 271 18.49 -9.09 -6.58
C ALA A 271 17.89 -8.37 -7.81
N GLU A 272 16.56 -8.33 -7.93
CA GLU A 272 15.90 -7.60 -9.03
C GLU A 272 16.18 -6.09 -8.98
N LEU A 273 16.32 -5.51 -7.78
CA LEU A 273 16.74 -4.11 -7.62
C LEU A 273 18.16 -3.86 -8.10
N VAL A 274 19.07 -4.81 -7.93
CA VAL A 274 20.43 -4.72 -8.51
C VAL A 274 20.35 -4.72 -10.04
N ASP A 275 19.49 -5.55 -10.61
CA ASP A 275 19.30 -5.62 -12.07
C ASP A 275 18.66 -4.35 -12.66
N CYS A 276 18.03 -3.50 -11.84
CA CYS A 276 17.53 -2.20 -12.27
C CYS A 276 18.65 -1.19 -12.59
N GLY A 277 19.89 -1.43 -12.17
CA GLY A 277 21.07 -0.68 -12.60
C GLY A 277 21.30 0.67 -11.90
N LEU A 278 20.53 1.03 -10.86
CA LEU A 278 20.80 2.23 -10.07
C LEU A 278 21.91 1.95 -9.04
N PRO A 279 22.91 2.82 -8.88
CA PRO A 279 23.97 2.62 -7.90
C PRO A 279 23.44 2.81 -6.48
N LEU A 280 23.96 2.02 -5.53
CA LEU A 280 23.85 2.36 -4.12
C LEU A 280 24.52 3.71 -3.86
N THR A 281 23.92 4.51 -2.99
CA THR A 281 24.32 5.90 -2.77
C THR A 281 23.98 6.39 -1.36
N LEU A 282 24.36 7.63 -1.08
CA LEU A 282 23.90 8.39 0.08
C LEU A 282 22.38 8.54 0.00
N VAL A 283 21.68 7.95 0.96
CA VAL A 283 20.24 8.22 1.18
C VAL A 283 20.11 9.19 2.34
N HIS A 284 19.16 10.13 2.23
CA HIS A 284 18.83 11.07 3.31
C HIS A 284 18.21 10.35 4.51
N GLY A 285 17.43 9.29 4.25
CA GLY A 285 16.76 8.48 5.28
C GLY A 285 15.41 9.07 5.75
N ASP A 286 15.20 10.37 5.54
CA ASP A 286 13.91 11.04 5.80
C ASP A 286 13.60 12.15 4.77
N PHE A 287 13.75 11.83 3.48
CA PHE A 287 13.58 12.77 2.36
C PHE A 287 12.11 13.12 2.05
N HIS A 288 11.42 13.78 2.98
CA HIS A 288 10.04 14.25 2.76
C HIS A 288 9.98 15.78 2.61
N PRO A 289 8.91 16.34 2.00
CA PRO A 289 8.82 17.76 1.69
C PRO A 289 8.88 18.73 2.90
N GLY A 290 8.62 18.23 4.12
CA GLY A 290 8.79 19.00 5.35
C GLY A 290 10.25 19.28 5.72
N ASN A 291 11.18 18.50 5.18
CA ASN A 291 12.63 18.71 5.31
C ASN A 291 13.21 19.53 4.15
N TRP A 292 12.37 20.11 3.29
CA TRP A 292 12.79 20.98 2.19
C TRP A 292 12.34 22.41 2.48
N ARG A 293 13.26 23.36 2.48
CA ARG A 293 12.94 24.80 2.56
C ARG A 293 13.13 25.47 1.22
N TYR A 294 12.24 26.40 0.89
CA TYR A 294 12.32 27.21 -0.31
C TYR A 294 12.13 28.69 0.05
N ASP A 295 13.07 29.54 -0.38
CA ASP A 295 13.08 30.98 -0.08
C ASP A 295 12.51 31.86 -1.20
N GLY A 296 12.01 31.25 -2.28
CA GLY A 296 11.58 31.96 -3.50
C GLY A 296 12.57 31.87 -4.64
N GLU A 297 13.84 31.53 -4.36
CA GLU A 297 14.90 31.40 -5.36
C GLU A 297 15.58 30.04 -5.32
N ARG A 298 15.86 29.50 -4.12
CA ARG A 298 16.68 28.29 -3.93
C ARG A 298 16.06 27.34 -2.92
N PRO A 299 16.00 26.04 -3.24
CA PRO A 299 15.67 25.05 -2.24
C PRO A 299 16.89 24.62 -1.42
N THR A 300 16.67 24.30 -0.15
CA THR A 300 17.64 23.70 0.78
C THR A 300 17.01 22.49 1.47
N VAL A 301 17.72 21.36 1.47
CA VAL A 301 17.34 20.15 2.21
C VAL A 301 17.92 20.24 3.63
N LEU A 302 17.13 19.88 4.63
CA LEU A 302 17.47 19.91 6.05
C LEU A 302 17.44 18.49 6.64
N ASP A 303 17.98 18.33 7.86
CA ASP A 303 17.80 17.15 8.70
C ASP A 303 18.44 15.84 8.17
N PHE A 304 19.75 15.85 7.96
CA PHE A 304 20.55 14.70 7.47
C PHE A 304 20.92 13.68 8.55
N SER A 305 20.30 13.71 9.73
CA SER A 305 20.69 12.89 10.88
C SER A 305 20.43 11.40 10.73
N ASP A 306 19.55 11.02 9.80
CA ASP A 306 19.18 9.64 9.50
C ASP A 306 19.80 9.11 8.19
N ALA A 307 20.75 9.85 7.63
CA ALA A 307 21.37 9.46 6.37
C ALA A 307 22.10 8.13 6.48
N ALA A 308 22.03 7.34 5.42
CA ALA A 308 22.58 5.99 5.34
C ALA A 308 23.17 5.72 3.95
N TRP A 309 23.76 4.54 3.78
CA TRP A 309 24.15 4.02 2.48
C TRP A 309 23.09 3.05 1.98
N GLY A 310 22.42 3.32 0.87
CA GLY A 310 21.27 2.51 0.44
C GLY A 310 20.89 2.72 -1.01
N HIS A 311 19.75 2.12 -1.39
CA HIS A 311 19.21 2.28 -2.74
C HIS A 311 18.47 3.63 -2.86
N PRO A 312 18.68 4.43 -3.92
CA PRO A 312 18.11 5.78 -4.03
C PRO A 312 16.58 5.82 -4.04
N ALA A 313 15.93 4.72 -4.42
CA ALA A 313 14.47 4.58 -4.33
C ALA A 313 13.92 4.75 -2.90
N LEU A 314 14.73 4.56 -1.85
CA LEU A 314 14.31 4.84 -0.48
C LEU A 314 13.92 6.32 -0.30
N ASP A 315 14.75 7.23 -0.80
CA ASP A 315 14.43 8.66 -0.82
C ASP A 315 13.38 8.97 -1.88
N GLY A 316 13.40 8.28 -3.03
CA GLY A 316 12.43 8.50 -4.12
C GLY A 316 10.98 8.27 -3.74
N LEU A 317 10.71 7.28 -2.87
CA LEU A 317 9.37 6.93 -2.39
C LEU A 317 8.94 7.71 -1.14
N ARG A 318 9.90 8.27 -0.39
CA ARG A 318 9.61 8.93 0.89
C ARG A 318 8.62 10.10 0.80
N PRO A 319 8.54 10.89 -0.30
CA PRO A 319 7.54 11.95 -0.43
C PRO A 319 6.08 11.46 -0.51
N GLU A 320 5.81 10.25 -1.00
CA GLU A 320 4.47 9.75 -1.33
C GLU A 320 3.43 9.95 -0.20
N PRO A 321 3.71 9.60 1.08
CA PRO A 321 2.71 9.72 2.15
C PRO A 321 2.32 11.16 2.52
N PHE A 322 3.01 12.17 1.99
CA PHE A 322 2.83 13.58 2.32
C PHE A 322 2.23 14.41 1.19
N LEU A 323 1.95 13.79 0.05
CA LEU A 323 1.49 14.44 -1.17
C LEU A 323 0.10 13.95 -1.56
N SER A 324 -0.63 14.76 -2.34
CA SER A 324 -1.81 14.26 -3.03
C SER A 324 -1.39 13.27 -4.13
N PRO A 325 -2.29 12.37 -4.59
CA PRO A 325 -1.98 11.44 -5.68
C PRO A 325 -1.44 12.13 -6.94
N GLU A 326 -1.99 13.29 -7.30
CA GLU A 326 -1.58 14.07 -8.47
C GLU A 326 -0.17 14.62 -8.28
N ARG A 327 0.13 15.20 -7.11
CA ARG A 327 1.45 15.75 -6.82
C ARG A 327 2.51 14.66 -6.66
N TRP A 328 2.12 13.49 -6.17
CA TRP A 328 2.98 12.32 -6.15
C TRP A 328 3.33 11.86 -7.57
N ALA A 329 2.37 11.83 -8.50
CA ALA A 329 2.62 11.49 -9.89
C ALA A 329 3.68 12.42 -10.52
N ASP A 330 3.61 13.73 -10.25
CA ASP A 330 4.61 14.71 -10.69
C ASP A 330 6.01 14.38 -10.13
N VAL A 331 6.11 14.20 -8.80
CA VAL A 331 7.39 13.92 -8.11
C VAL A 331 7.99 12.60 -8.60
N ARG A 332 7.17 11.56 -8.75
CA ARG A 332 7.58 10.26 -9.28
C ARG A 332 8.12 10.39 -10.70
N SER A 333 7.40 11.07 -11.59
CA SER A 333 7.84 11.29 -12.97
C SER A 333 9.18 12.02 -13.01
N ARG A 334 9.34 13.07 -12.20
CA ARG A 334 10.59 13.84 -12.13
C ARG A 334 11.76 13.02 -11.61
N TRP A 335 11.55 12.21 -10.57
CA TRP A 335 12.58 11.32 -10.05
C TRP A 335 13.03 10.30 -11.10
N VAL A 336 12.07 9.71 -11.81
CA VAL A 336 12.30 8.76 -12.91
C VAL A 336 13.12 9.41 -14.04
N ASP A 337 12.72 10.59 -14.48
CA ASP A 337 13.39 11.31 -15.57
C ASP A 337 14.82 11.73 -15.17
N ALA A 338 15.01 12.15 -13.92
CA ALA A 338 16.32 12.49 -13.38
C ALA A 338 17.27 11.29 -13.43
N TRP A 339 16.84 10.11 -12.96
CA TRP A 339 17.69 8.90 -12.96
C TRP A 339 17.99 8.37 -14.35
N ARG A 340 17.03 8.43 -15.29
CA ARG A 340 17.30 8.11 -16.71
C ARG A 340 18.36 9.01 -17.32
N GLY A 341 18.32 10.30 -16.98
CA GLY A 341 19.31 11.27 -17.45
C GLY A 341 20.71 11.05 -16.87
N LEU A 342 20.79 10.57 -15.62
CA LEU A 342 22.05 10.36 -14.89
C LEU A 342 22.70 9.01 -15.17
N VAL A 343 21.91 7.94 -15.31
CA VAL A 343 22.38 6.57 -15.56
C VAL A 343 21.64 6.00 -16.77
N PRO A 344 22.23 6.11 -17.97
CA PRO A 344 21.69 5.47 -19.16
C PRO A 344 21.51 3.96 -18.93
N ASP A 345 20.41 3.39 -19.41
CA ASP A 345 20.00 1.98 -19.28
C ASP A 345 19.49 1.53 -17.89
N CYS A 346 19.32 2.42 -16.92
CA CYS A 346 18.66 2.07 -15.66
C CYS A 346 17.13 1.91 -15.83
N ALA A 347 16.51 1.15 -14.92
CA ALA A 347 15.06 0.93 -14.87
C ALA A 347 14.44 1.56 -13.61
N PRO A 348 14.34 2.91 -13.53
CA PRO A 348 13.94 3.61 -12.31
C PRO A 348 12.48 3.36 -11.91
N GLU A 349 11.55 3.21 -12.86
CA GLU A 349 10.16 2.83 -12.52
C GLU A 349 10.10 1.48 -11.83
N ARG A 350 10.78 0.49 -12.41
CA ARG A 350 10.84 -0.86 -11.83
C ARG A 350 11.48 -0.84 -10.45
N ALA A 351 12.50 0.01 -10.26
CA ALA A 351 13.16 0.14 -8.99
C ALA A 351 12.24 0.73 -7.90
N LEU A 352 11.41 1.73 -8.23
CA LEU A 352 10.43 2.26 -7.27
C LEU A 352 9.35 1.22 -6.93
N GLU A 353 8.87 0.45 -7.90
CA GLU A 353 7.90 -0.64 -7.66
C GLU A 353 8.47 -1.69 -6.69
N LEU A 354 9.69 -2.14 -6.93
CA LEU A 354 10.34 -3.18 -6.13
C LEU A 354 10.74 -2.70 -4.73
N ALA A 355 11.14 -1.42 -4.59
CA ALA A 355 11.64 -0.87 -3.34
C ALA A 355 10.53 -0.54 -2.33
N ALA A 356 9.26 -0.48 -2.74
CA ALA A 356 8.13 -0.10 -1.88
C ALA A 356 8.10 -0.84 -0.52
N PRO A 357 8.13 -2.19 -0.44
CA PRO A 357 8.20 -2.87 0.85
C PRO A 357 9.50 -2.60 1.62
N LEU A 358 10.62 -2.40 0.93
CA LEU A 358 11.92 -2.16 1.56
C LEU A 358 12.03 -0.79 2.24
N VAL A 359 11.28 0.22 1.77
CA VAL A 359 11.16 1.53 2.46
C VAL A 359 10.61 1.33 3.87
N HIS A 360 9.53 0.57 3.99
CA HIS A 360 8.89 0.31 5.27
C HIS A 360 9.73 -0.64 6.14
N VAL A 361 10.44 -1.60 5.56
CA VAL A 361 11.44 -2.41 6.28
C VAL A 361 12.55 -1.52 6.86
N HIS A 362 13.05 -0.55 6.08
CA HIS A 362 14.05 0.42 6.55
C HIS A 362 13.53 1.23 7.74
N PHE A 363 12.31 1.79 7.65
CA PHE A 363 11.72 2.55 8.75
C PHE A 363 11.43 1.67 9.98
N ALA A 364 10.94 0.44 9.81
CA ALA A 364 10.72 -0.47 10.93
C ALA A 364 12.01 -0.76 11.70
N LEU A 365 13.11 -0.99 10.98
CA LEU A 365 14.44 -1.17 11.58
C LEU A 365 14.93 0.12 12.25
N ARG A 366 14.68 1.29 11.62
CA ARG A 366 15.13 2.58 12.15
C ARG A 366 14.39 2.98 13.42
N TYR A 367 13.06 2.83 13.46
CA TYR A 367 12.27 3.09 14.67
C TYR A 367 12.62 2.12 15.80
N GLN A 368 12.93 0.85 15.48
CA GLN A 368 13.42 -0.08 16.49
C GLN A 368 14.76 0.34 17.08
N GLU A 369 15.67 0.85 16.24
CA GLU A 369 16.96 1.41 16.69
C GLU A 369 16.76 2.64 17.59
N PHE A 370 15.78 3.50 17.28
CA PHE A 370 15.41 4.61 18.17
C PHE A 370 14.98 4.12 19.54
N LEU A 371 14.05 3.16 19.61
CA LEU A 371 13.57 2.60 20.87
C LEU A 371 14.71 1.94 21.68
N ASP A 372 15.65 1.30 21.00
CA ASP A 372 16.83 0.67 21.61
C ASP A 372 17.85 1.71 22.13
N GLY A 373 17.86 2.91 21.54
CA GLY A 373 18.83 3.96 21.80
C GLY A 373 18.38 5.04 22.80
N ILE A 374 17.16 4.97 23.34
CA ILE A 374 16.57 6.03 24.18
C ILE A 374 16.05 5.49 25.51
N GLU A 375 15.92 6.38 26.52
CA GLU A 375 15.38 5.98 27.83
C GLU A 375 13.85 5.77 27.81
N PRO A 376 13.28 4.92 28.69
CA PRO A 376 11.86 4.55 28.64
C PRO A 376 10.86 5.71 28.69
N SER A 377 11.20 6.85 29.29
CA SER A 377 10.31 8.03 29.30
C SER A 377 10.14 8.67 27.92
N GLU A 378 11.04 8.38 26.99
CA GLU A 378 11.05 8.88 25.62
C GLU A 378 10.50 7.83 24.62
N HIS A 379 10.22 6.59 25.04
CA HIS A 379 9.56 5.58 24.20
C HIS A 379 8.20 6.02 23.61
N PRO A 380 7.37 6.83 24.29
CA PRO A 380 6.07 7.25 23.73
C PRO A 380 6.15 7.94 22.37
N TYR A 381 7.30 8.50 21.97
CA TYR A 381 7.47 9.10 20.65
C TYR A 381 7.38 8.08 19.50
N HIS A 382 7.84 6.84 19.73
CA HIS A 382 8.04 5.82 18.69
C HIS A 382 7.37 4.47 19.01
N ALA A 383 6.62 4.40 20.12
CA ALA A 383 6.00 3.17 20.59
C ALA A 383 4.94 2.68 19.59
N GLY A 384 5.14 1.47 19.06
CA GLY A 384 4.27 0.85 18.05
C GLY A 384 4.67 1.15 16.60
N ASP A 385 5.56 2.12 16.36
CA ASP A 385 5.99 2.50 15.01
C ASP A 385 6.70 1.34 14.26
N PRO A 386 7.60 0.53 14.88
CA PRO A 386 8.21 -0.59 14.18
C PRO A 386 7.19 -1.60 13.66
N ALA A 387 6.20 -1.97 14.48
CA ALA A 387 5.15 -2.91 14.09
C ALA A 387 4.22 -2.31 13.03
N GLU A 388 3.95 -1.00 13.08
CA GLU A 388 3.15 -0.32 12.06
C GLU A 388 3.86 -0.26 10.72
N GLU A 389 5.16 0.01 10.70
CA GLU A 389 5.95 -0.04 9.48
C GLU A 389 6.06 -1.48 8.93
N VAL A 390 6.10 -2.52 9.76
CA VAL A 390 5.94 -3.90 9.27
C VAL A 390 4.59 -4.08 8.55
N ARG A 391 3.48 -3.58 9.10
CA ARG A 391 2.16 -3.67 8.44
C ARG A 391 2.14 -2.93 7.10
N ARG A 392 2.77 -1.75 7.03
CA ARG A 392 2.91 -1.00 5.77
C ARG A 392 3.79 -1.73 4.76
N ALA A 393 4.87 -2.39 5.20
CA ALA A 393 5.69 -3.24 4.33
C ALA A 393 4.88 -4.38 3.73
N LEU A 394 3.98 -4.99 4.51
CA LEU A 394 3.04 -6.00 4.02
C LEU A 394 2.08 -5.39 2.99
N ASP A 395 1.41 -4.28 3.30
CA ASP A 395 0.48 -3.65 2.35
C ASP A 395 1.19 -3.26 1.03
N ALA A 396 2.42 -2.73 1.10
CA ALA A 396 3.23 -2.35 -0.06
C ALA A 396 3.70 -3.55 -0.89
N ALA A 397 4.00 -4.69 -0.26
CA ALA A 397 4.36 -5.92 -0.97
C ALA A 397 3.19 -6.53 -1.76
N LEU A 398 1.96 -6.25 -1.32
CA LEU A 398 0.75 -6.88 -1.84
C LEU A 398 0.07 -6.08 -2.93
N PHE A 399 0.21 -4.77 -2.83
CA PHE A 399 -0.41 -3.85 -3.75
C PHE A 399 0.61 -2.75 -4.04
N SER A 400 1.43 -2.90 -5.09
CA SER A 400 2.43 -1.89 -5.44
C SER A 400 1.72 -0.56 -5.71
N THR A 401 2.04 0.49 -4.94
CA THR A 401 1.43 1.83 -5.07
C THR A 401 2.09 2.68 -6.16
N CYS A 402 3.09 2.17 -6.87
CA CYS A 402 3.96 3.03 -7.67
C CYS A 402 3.36 3.43 -9.04
N GLY A 403 2.25 4.15 -9.01
CA GLY A 403 1.85 5.07 -10.08
C GLY A 403 1.19 4.45 -11.32
N SER A 404 0.84 3.16 -11.34
CA SER A 404 -0.16 2.70 -12.29
C SER A 404 -1.53 3.13 -11.78
N GLU A 405 -2.37 3.71 -12.66
CA GLU A 405 -3.81 3.63 -12.49
C GLU A 405 -4.22 2.21 -12.05
N PRO A 406 -5.39 1.94 -11.47
CA PRO A 406 -5.75 0.61 -10.95
C PRO A 406 -5.80 -0.52 -12.01
N LEU A 407 -5.20 -0.37 -13.19
CA LEU A 407 -5.08 -1.38 -14.25
C LEU A 407 -4.42 -2.61 -13.64
N GLY A 408 -5.19 -3.70 -13.52
CA GLY A 408 -4.75 -4.91 -12.84
C GLY A 408 -5.05 -4.97 -11.35
N ALA A 409 -5.85 -4.05 -10.77
CA ALA A 409 -6.21 -4.10 -9.35
C ALA A 409 -6.97 -5.40 -9.00
N GLY A 410 -7.84 -5.90 -9.88
CA GLY A 410 -8.49 -7.19 -9.72
C GLY A 410 -7.49 -8.35 -9.75
N ARG A 411 -6.45 -8.25 -10.59
CA ARG A 411 -5.35 -9.22 -10.68
C ARG A 411 -4.55 -9.22 -9.38
N GLU A 412 -4.16 -8.06 -8.88
CA GLU A 412 -3.45 -7.90 -7.61
C GLU A 412 -4.24 -8.53 -6.48
N LEU A 413 -5.55 -8.26 -6.40
CA LEU A 413 -6.40 -8.86 -5.38
C LEU A 413 -6.46 -10.38 -5.50
N TYR A 414 -6.66 -10.91 -6.70
CA TYR A 414 -6.64 -12.35 -6.92
C TYR A 414 -5.31 -12.96 -6.47
N GLN A 415 -4.18 -12.35 -6.86
CA GLN A 415 -2.86 -12.82 -6.49
C GLN A 415 -2.67 -12.77 -4.96
N ALA A 416 -3.10 -11.69 -4.30
CA ALA A 416 -3.02 -11.55 -2.85
C ALA A 416 -3.86 -12.62 -2.12
N LEU A 417 -5.09 -12.88 -2.58
CA LEU A 417 -5.96 -13.93 -2.04
C LEU A 417 -5.37 -15.32 -2.26
N MET A 418 -4.83 -15.58 -3.44
CA MET A 418 -4.22 -16.88 -3.76
C MET A 418 -2.91 -17.11 -2.98
N TRP A 419 -2.19 -16.04 -2.66
CA TRP A 419 -0.92 -16.11 -1.94
C TRP A 419 -1.13 -16.25 -0.44
N MET A 420 -1.89 -15.34 0.17
CA MET A 420 -2.00 -15.26 1.63
C MET A 420 -3.42 -15.31 2.15
N GLY A 421 -4.40 -15.47 1.27
CA GLY A 421 -5.78 -15.63 1.69
C GLY A 421 -5.96 -16.88 2.53
N GLY A 422 -6.78 -16.76 3.56
CA GLY A 422 -6.86 -17.74 4.63
C GLY A 422 -7.78 -17.27 5.74
N ALA A 423 -8.19 -18.20 6.60
CA ALA A 423 -8.96 -17.88 7.79
C ALA A 423 -8.18 -16.85 8.65
N GLY A 424 -8.73 -15.64 8.78
CA GLY A 424 -8.15 -14.53 9.54
C GLY A 424 -7.30 -13.53 8.73
N THR A 425 -6.91 -13.83 7.48
CA THR A 425 -6.19 -12.88 6.60
C THR A 425 -7.09 -12.27 5.53
N THR A 426 -8.04 -13.03 5.00
CA THR A 426 -8.84 -12.64 3.81
C THR A 426 -9.57 -11.32 4.00
N ALA A 427 -10.25 -11.12 5.14
CA ALA A 427 -10.97 -9.87 5.44
C ALA A 427 -10.06 -8.64 5.36
N ALA A 428 -8.85 -8.74 5.92
CA ALA A 428 -7.87 -7.67 5.91
C ALA A 428 -7.36 -7.39 4.49
N LEU A 429 -7.12 -8.43 3.68
CA LEU A 429 -6.72 -8.28 2.27
C LEU A 429 -7.80 -7.58 1.45
N LEU A 430 -9.06 -7.97 1.61
CA LEU A 430 -10.20 -7.32 0.95
C LEU A 430 -10.31 -5.85 1.36
N GLU A 431 -10.14 -5.53 2.65
CA GLU A 431 -10.22 -4.15 3.14
C GLU A 431 -9.04 -3.28 2.71
N SER A 432 -7.80 -3.79 2.78
CA SER A 432 -6.61 -3.07 2.30
C SER A 432 -6.70 -2.77 0.81
N TRP A 433 -7.14 -3.73 0.01
CA TRP A 433 -7.40 -3.51 -1.41
C TRP A 433 -8.52 -2.49 -1.63
N ALA A 434 -9.64 -2.63 -0.93
CA ALA A 434 -10.81 -1.77 -1.11
C ALA A 434 -10.52 -0.31 -0.78
N ARG A 435 -9.76 -0.03 0.29
CA ARG A 435 -9.35 1.33 0.67
C ARG A 435 -8.58 2.05 -0.45
N ARG A 436 -7.80 1.30 -1.23
CA ARG A 436 -7.00 1.81 -2.34
C ARG A 436 -7.80 1.93 -3.63
N ALA A 437 -8.49 0.85 -4.01
CA ALA A 437 -9.13 0.77 -5.33
C ALA A 437 -10.46 1.53 -5.38
N LEU A 438 -11.32 1.39 -4.36
CA LEU A 438 -12.70 1.89 -4.41
C LEU A 438 -12.87 3.39 -4.74
N PRO A 439 -11.98 4.32 -4.35
CA PRO A 439 -12.16 5.72 -4.71
C PRO A 439 -12.25 5.99 -6.23
N GLY A 440 -11.55 5.21 -7.07
CA GLY A 440 -11.54 5.39 -8.53
C GLY A 440 -12.17 4.23 -9.31
N TYR A 441 -12.26 3.06 -8.70
CA TYR A 441 -12.59 1.82 -9.39
C TYR A 441 -14.04 1.73 -9.91
N PRO A 442 -15.09 2.21 -9.20
CA PRO A 442 -16.45 2.26 -9.74
C PRO A 442 -16.57 3.13 -11.00
N HIS A 443 -15.81 4.23 -11.08
CA HIS A 443 -15.82 5.09 -12.27
C HIS A 443 -15.26 4.34 -13.49
N ARG A 444 -14.20 3.57 -13.29
CA ARG A 444 -13.63 2.72 -14.35
C ARG A 444 -14.61 1.67 -14.85
N LEU A 445 -15.30 0.99 -13.93
CA LEU A 445 -16.24 -0.05 -14.33
C LEU A 445 -17.53 0.52 -14.91
N ALA A 446 -17.80 1.83 -14.77
CA ALA A 446 -19.09 2.43 -15.09
C ALA A 446 -19.61 2.11 -16.50
N ALA A 447 -18.73 2.06 -17.51
CA ALA A 447 -19.12 1.70 -18.88
C ALA A 447 -19.66 0.27 -19.01
N ALA A 448 -19.32 -0.63 -18.10
CA ALA A 448 -19.84 -2.01 -18.07
C ALA A 448 -21.29 -2.11 -17.57
N THR A 449 -21.86 -1.03 -17.01
CA THR A 449 -23.19 -1.08 -16.38
C THR A 449 -24.35 -1.22 -17.36
N SER A 450 -24.15 -0.91 -18.65
CA SER A 450 -25.17 -1.08 -19.68
C SER A 450 -24.57 -1.51 -21.01
N TYR A 451 -25.37 -2.21 -21.82
CA TYR A 451 -24.96 -2.66 -23.15
C TYR A 451 -24.57 -1.48 -24.05
N ASP A 452 -25.36 -0.40 -24.03
CA ASP A 452 -25.13 0.78 -24.86
C ASP A 452 -23.86 1.54 -24.43
N ALA A 453 -23.60 1.67 -23.13
CA ALA A 453 -22.39 2.35 -22.65
C ALA A 453 -21.12 1.58 -23.01
N PHE A 454 -21.16 0.25 -22.86
CA PHE A 454 -20.05 -0.64 -23.18
C PHE A 454 -19.75 -0.63 -24.69
N THR A 455 -20.76 -0.80 -25.53
CA THR A 455 -20.58 -0.85 -26.99
C THR A 455 -20.22 0.50 -27.60
N ALA A 456 -20.48 1.61 -26.92
CA ALA A 456 -20.05 2.95 -27.32
C ALA A 456 -18.56 3.23 -27.05
N GLN A 457 -17.88 2.44 -26.22
CA GLN A 457 -16.46 2.59 -25.95
C GLN A 457 -15.60 2.23 -27.18
N SER A 458 -14.37 2.75 -27.22
CA SER A 458 -13.38 2.29 -28.20
C SER A 458 -12.99 0.82 -27.96
N ALA A 459 -12.46 0.15 -28.98
CA ALA A 459 -12.01 -1.24 -28.84
C ALA A 459 -10.93 -1.44 -27.76
N GLU A 460 -10.07 -0.43 -27.57
CA GLU A 460 -9.04 -0.44 -26.53
C GLU A 460 -9.65 -0.32 -25.13
N GLU A 461 -10.60 0.60 -24.92
CA GLU A 461 -11.31 0.76 -23.65
C GLU A 461 -12.14 -0.48 -23.31
N GLN A 462 -12.78 -1.12 -24.30
CA GLN A 462 -13.48 -2.40 -24.11
C GLN A 462 -12.51 -3.49 -23.65
N ASP A 463 -11.33 -3.61 -24.28
CA ASP A 463 -10.34 -4.62 -23.92
C ASP A 463 -9.85 -4.46 -22.48
N LEU A 464 -9.51 -3.23 -22.08
CA LEU A 464 -9.08 -2.93 -20.72
C LEU A 464 -10.17 -3.24 -19.69
N LEU A 465 -11.42 -2.92 -20.01
CA LEU A 465 -12.57 -3.18 -19.15
C LEU A 465 -12.88 -4.68 -19.03
N GLU A 466 -12.86 -5.41 -20.14
CA GLU A 466 -13.06 -6.87 -20.18
C GLU A 466 -11.96 -7.59 -19.37
N CYS A 467 -10.69 -7.20 -19.53
CA CYS A 467 -9.58 -7.79 -18.78
C CYS A 467 -9.71 -7.54 -17.27
N GLU A 468 -10.13 -6.34 -16.88
CA GLU A 468 -10.31 -5.99 -15.47
C GLU A 468 -11.50 -6.74 -14.84
N LEU A 469 -12.65 -6.81 -15.55
CA LEU A 469 -13.80 -7.61 -15.12
C LEU A 469 -13.44 -9.10 -15.05
N TYR A 470 -12.60 -9.59 -15.96
CA TYR A 470 -12.14 -10.97 -15.93
C TYR A 470 -11.30 -11.22 -14.67
N ALA A 471 -10.38 -10.32 -14.35
CA ALA A 471 -9.58 -10.42 -13.14
C ALA A 471 -10.45 -10.42 -11.87
N LEU A 472 -11.47 -9.57 -11.79
CA LEU A 472 -12.45 -9.59 -10.71
C LEU A 472 -13.29 -10.87 -10.69
N SER A 473 -13.64 -11.45 -11.84
CA SER A 473 -14.40 -12.71 -11.87
C SER A 473 -13.58 -13.86 -11.28
N ARG A 474 -12.25 -13.84 -11.44
CA ARG A 474 -11.36 -14.77 -10.77
C ARG A 474 -11.35 -14.57 -9.25
N VAL A 475 -11.41 -13.32 -8.77
CA VAL A 475 -11.61 -13.03 -7.34
C VAL A 475 -12.94 -13.62 -6.86
N ALA A 476 -14.03 -13.40 -7.61
CA ALA A 476 -15.35 -13.92 -7.28
C ALA A 476 -15.39 -15.47 -7.23
N ASP A 477 -14.67 -16.13 -8.15
CA ASP A 477 -14.51 -17.59 -8.20
C ASP A 477 -13.82 -18.11 -6.93
N VAL A 478 -12.68 -17.54 -6.55
CA VAL A 478 -11.91 -18.00 -5.38
C VAL A 478 -12.69 -17.75 -4.08
N LEU A 479 -13.33 -16.59 -3.94
CA LEU A 479 -14.17 -16.30 -2.77
C LEU A 479 -15.40 -17.23 -2.68
N ALA A 480 -15.85 -17.81 -3.80
CA ALA A 480 -16.97 -18.74 -3.81
C ALA A 480 -16.59 -20.19 -3.42
N LEU A 481 -15.30 -20.57 -3.47
CA LEU A 481 -14.85 -21.96 -3.22
C LEU A 481 -15.25 -22.50 -1.84
N GLU A 482 -15.42 -21.62 -0.84
CA GLU A 482 -15.87 -21.99 0.51
C GLU A 482 -17.30 -22.56 0.53
N PHE A 483 -18.15 -22.10 -0.38
CA PHE A 483 -19.57 -22.46 -0.41
C PHE A 483 -19.90 -23.55 -1.44
N GLN A 484 -18.96 -23.83 -2.35
CA GLN A 484 -19.16 -24.80 -3.41
C GLN A 484 -19.12 -26.23 -2.87
N PRO A 485 -20.05 -27.11 -3.29
CA PRO A 485 -20.06 -28.49 -2.88
C PRO A 485 -18.82 -29.24 -3.40
N PRO A 486 -18.38 -30.30 -2.70
CA PRO A 486 -17.35 -31.19 -3.23
C PRO A 486 -17.85 -31.91 -4.48
N PHE A 487 -16.93 -32.32 -5.37
CA PHE A 487 -17.29 -33.12 -6.54
C PHE A 487 -17.62 -34.56 -6.13
N GLY A 488 -18.90 -34.87 -5.89
CA GLY A 488 -19.34 -36.22 -5.51
C GLY A 488 -18.50 -36.83 -4.38
N ALA A 489 -18.08 -38.09 -4.56
CA ALA A 489 -17.09 -38.76 -3.71
C ALA A 489 -15.63 -38.64 -4.22
N GLY A 490 -15.40 -37.83 -5.26
CA GLY A 490 -14.11 -37.62 -5.91
C GLY A 490 -13.18 -36.66 -5.15
N PRO A 491 -11.92 -36.52 -5.59
CA PRO A 491 -10.96 -35.63 -4.94
C PRO A 491 -11.36 -34.16 -5.09
N VAL A 492 -11.15 -33.38 -4.03
CA VAL A 492 -11.28 -31.91 -4.04
C VAL A 492 -10.31 -31.35 -5.08
N ARG A 493 -10.82 -30.65 -6.10
CA ARG A 493 -9.99 -30.09 -7.19
C ARG A 493 -9.19 -28.87 -6.74
N ASP A 494 -9.74 -28.07 -5.83
CA ASP A 494 -9.10 -26.90 -5.25
C ASP A 494 -9.31 -26.88 -3.73
N GLY A 495 -8.20 -26.94 -3.00
CA GLY A 495 -8.18 -27.02 -1.54
C GLY A 495 -8.07 -25.67 -0.83
N VAL A 496 -8.08 -24.55 -1.56
CA VAL A 496 -7.99 -23.21 -0.97
C VAL A 496 -9.15 -22.96 0.00
N ARG A 497 -8.82 -22.48 1.20
CA ARG A 497 -9.78 -22.12 2.25
C ARG A 497 -9.51 -20.69 2.72
N LEU A 498 -10.29 -19.75 2.22
CA LEU A 498 -10.17 -18.33 2.52
C LEU A 498 -10.89 -17.91 3.82
N GLY A 499 -11.78 -18.74 4.35
CA GLY A 499 -12.54 -18.42 5.56
C GLY A 499 -13.48 -17.21 5.44
N VAL A 500 -13.91 -16.87 4.21
CA VAL A 500 -14.84 -15.77 3.93
C VAL A 500 -16.30 -16.23 4.08
N GLY A 501 -17.12 -15.43 4.75
CA GLY A 501 -18.57 -15.69 4.88
C GLY A 501 -19.37 -15.25 3.64
N ARG A 502 -20.60 -15.75 3.46
CA ARG A 502 -21.48 -15.31 2.36
C ARG A 502 -21.78 -13.80 2.44
N GLU A 503 -22.15 -13.33 3.63
CA GLU A 503 -22.44 -11.91 3.89
C GLU A 503 -21.24 -11.01 3.61
N GLU A 504 -20.04 -11.45 4.00
CA GLU A 504 -18.79 -10.72 3.76
C GLU A 504 -18.48 -10.61 2.26
N ARG A 505 -18.65 -11.72 1.51
CA ARG A 505 -18.51 -11.72 0.04
C ARG A 505 -19.53 -10.78 -0.60
N THR A 506 -20.80 -10.83 -0.21
CA THR A 506 -21.84 -9.93 -0.71
C THR A 506 -21.50 -8.48 -0.42
N ALA A 507 -21.13 -8.15 0.82
CA ALA A 507 -20.78 -6.79 1.23
C ALA A 507 -19.59 -6.24 0.43
N PHE A 508 -18.60 -7.08 0.12
CA PHE A 508 -17.46 -6.71 -0.71
C PHE A 508 -17.89 -6.29 -2.13
N PHE A 509 -18.66 -7.12 -2.83
CA PHE A 509 -19.12 -6.80 -4.20
C PHE A 509 -20.16 -5.66 -4.22
N ALA A 510 -20.96 -5.49 -3.17
CA ALA A 510 -21.85 -4.35 -3.03
C ALA A 510 -21.10 -3.00 -3.01
N ARG A 511 -19.91 -2.95 -2.40
CA ARG A 511 -19.04 -1.76 -2.43
C ARG A 511 -18.53 -1.42 -3.82
N LEU A 512 -18.47 -2.40 -4.72
CA LEU A 512 -18.13 -2.21 -6.14
C LEU A 512 -19.33 -1.75 -6.98
N GLY A 513 -20.50 -1.55 -6.36
CA GLY A 513 -21.73 -1.15 -7.02
C GLY A 513 -22.53 -2.32 -7.59
N MET A 514 -22.16 -3.57 -7.27
CA MET A 514 -22.83 -4.76 -7.77
C MET A 514 -24.01 -5.15 -6.88
N THR A 515 -25.06 -5.71 -7.49
CA THR A 515 -26.27 -6.15 -6.80
C THR A 515 -26.27 -7.67 -6.69
N GLU A 516 -26.56 -8.19 -5.50
CA GLU A 516 -26.71 -9.63 -5.30
C GLU A 516 -27.88 -10.19 -6.11
N VAL A 517 -27.64 -11.35 -6.70
CA VAL A 517 -28.63 -12.17 -7.39
C VAL A 517 -28.99 -13.35 -6.50
N GLY A 518 -30.29 -13.52 -6.23
CA GLY A 518 -30.84 -14.55 -5.34
C GLY A 518 -32.06 -15.28 -5.92
N ALA A 519 -32.85 -15.90 -5.04
CA ALA A 519 -33.93 -16.84 -5.42
C ALA A 519 -35.30 -16.21 -5.73
N ALA A 520 -35.41 -14.88 -5.83
CA ALA A 520 -36.68 -14.15 -5.70
C ALA A 520 -37.77 -14.60 -6.69
N ASP A 521 -37.40 -14.98 -7.92
CA ASP A 521 -38.34 -15.28 -9.02
C ASP A 521 -38.21 -16.73 -9.56
N GLY A 522 -37.59 -17.63 -8.80
CA GLY A 522 -37.35 -19.02 -9.21
C GLY A 522 -36.11 -19.19 -10.10
N PHE A 523 -36.01 -20.29 -10.85
CA PHE A 523 -34.83 -20.58 -11.67
C PHE A 523 -34.80 -19.74 -12.94
N ASP A 524 -33.79 -18.88 -13.07
CA ASP A 524 -33.50 -18.12 -14.28
C ASP A 524 -32.13 -18.52 -14.87
N PRO A 525 -32.07 -19.06 -16.10
CA PRO A 525 -30.83 -19.49 -16.74
C PRO A 525 -29.94 -18.36 -17.23
N PHE A 526 -30.31 -17.09 -17.05
CA PHE A 526 -29.39 -15.96 -17.17
C PHE A 526 -28.66 -15.73 -15.85
N LEU A 527 -29.41 -15.72 -14.74
CA LEU A 527 -28.91 -15.37 -13.41
C LEU A 527 -28.21 -16.52 -12.68
N HIS A 528 -28.54 -17.76 -13.03
CA HIS A 528 -28.15 -18.94 -12.28
C HIS A 528 -27.24 -19.89 -13.06
N GLU A 529 -26.33 -20.54 -12.34
CA GLU A 529 -25.58 -21.71 -12.79
C GLU A 529 -25.98 -22.94 -11.96
N ILE A 530 -26.27 -24.06 -12.62
CA ILE A 530 -26.66 -25.29 -11.92
C ILE A 530 -25.43 -25.90 -11.27
N ALA A 531 -25.41 -25.91 -9.95
CA ALA A 531 -24.32 -26.46 -9.15
C ALA A 531 -24.62 -27.89 -8.69
N GLU A 532 -25.89 -28.17 -8.37
CA GLU A 532 -26.38 -29.48 -7.96
C GLU A 532 -27.77 -29.73 -8.54
N LEU A 533 -28.00 -30.97 -8.97
CA LEU A 533 -29.29 -31.44 -9.47
C LEU A 533 -29.88 -32.51 -8.55
N VAL A 534 -31.10 -32.29 -8.08
CA VAL A 534 -31.94 -33.29 -7.43
C VAL A 534 -32.92 -33.85 -8.47
N PRO A 535 -32.88 -35.15 -8.81
CA PRO A 535 -33.82 -35.71 -9.77
C PRO A 535 -35.28 -35.59 -9.29
N ALA A 536 -36.19 -35.15 -10.16
CA ALA A 536 -37.62 -35.19 -9.91
C ALA A 536 -38.19 -36.60 -10.20
N GLU A 537 -39.30 -36.95 -9.55
CA GLU A 537 -40.02 -38.20 -9.84
C GLU A 537 -40.65 -38.18 -11.25
N ASP A 538 -41.16 -37.02 -11.68
CA ASP A 538 -41.68 -36.80 -13.03
C ASP A 538 -40.51 -36.50 -14.00
N PRO A 539 -40.26 -37.36 -15.01
CA PRO A 539 -39.19 -37.15 -15.98
C PRO A 539 -39.30 -35.85 -16.80
N ASP A 540 -40.49 -35.27 -16.89
CA ASP A 540 -40.79 -34.06 -17.66
C ASP A 540 -40.94 -32.81 -16.77
N ALA A 541 -40.70 -32.92 -15.46
CA ALA A 541 -40.79 -31.80 -14.53
C ALA A 541 -39.83 -30.66 -14.91
N PRO A 542 -40.31 -29.40 -14.93
CA PRO A 542 -39.46 -28.24 -15.22
C PRO A 542 -38.41 -28.02 -14.12
N VAL A 543 -37.43 -27.16 -14.40
CA VAL A 543 -36.40 -26.80 -13.42
C VAL A 543 -37.02 -25.96 -12.30
N GLU A 544 -37.00 -26.50 -11.08
CA GLU A 544 -37.42 -25.86 -9.84
C GLU A 544 -36.18 -25.45 -9.04
N LEU A 545 -36.08 -24.19 -8.65
CA LEU A 545 -35.02 -23.70 -7.77
C LEU A 545 -35.25 -24.17 -6.33
N LEU A 546 -34.27 -24.85 -5.72
CA LEU A 546 -34.35 -25.33 -4.34
C LEU A 546 -33.58 -24.47 -3.35
N ASP A 547 -32.36 -24.06 -3.73
CA ASP A 547 -31.46 -23.33 -2.84
C ASP A 547 -30.42 -22.54 -3.63
N VAL A 548 -29.90 -21.47 -3.03
CA VAL A 548 -28.76 -20.69 -3.54
C VAL A 548 -27.54 -21.05 -2.70
N LEU A 549 -26.60 -21.78 -3.33
CA LEU A 549 -25.38 -22.26 -2.71
C LEU A 549 -24.31 -21.16 -2.60
N TRP A 550 -24.25 -20.25 -3.56
CA TRP A 550 -23.47 -19.00 -3.46
C TRP A 550 -24.14 -17.90 -4.27
N PRO A 551 -24.09 -16.64 -3.81
CA PRO A 551 -24.74 -15.54 -4.51
C PRO A 551 -24.03 -15.22 -5.84
N GLY A 552 -24.82 -14.80 -6.83
CA GLY A 552 -24.34 -14.16 -8.05
C GLY A 552 -24.38 -12.64 -7.91
N PHE A 553 -23.89 -11.94 -8.92
CA PHE A 553 -23.87 -10.48 -8.93
C PHE A 553 -24.18 -9.93 -10.32
N THR A 554 -25.03 -8.91 -10.38
CA THR A 554 -25.21 -8.04 -11.54
C THR A 554 -24.58 -6.68 -11.31
N PHE A 555 -24.26 -5.99 -12.39
CA PHE A 555 -23.79 -4.62 -12.38
C PHE A 555 -24.57 -3.82 -13.42
N GLY A 556 -25.66 -3.18 -12.99
CA GLY A 556 -26.66 -2.65 -13.91
C GLY A 556 -27.28 -3.76 -14.76
N GLU A 557 -27.18 -3.64 -16.08
CA GLU A 557 -27.65 -4.64 -17.05
C GLU A 557 -26.69 -5.83 -17.18
N LEU A 558 -25.42 -5.69 -16.79
CA LEU A 558 -24.41 -6.74 -16.91
C LEU A 558 -24.61 -7.82 -15.84
N LEU A 559 -24.60 -9.08 -16.26
CA LEU A 559 -24.37 -10.21 -15.38
C LEU A 559 -22.87 -10.38 -15.16
N PHE A 560 -22.39 -10.02 -13.97
CA PHE A 560 -20.98 -10.16 -13.63
C PHE A 560 -20.63 -11.59 -13.22
N THR A 561 -21.41 -12.19 -12.31
CA THR A 561 -21.28 -13.62 -11.97
C THR A 561 -22.63 -14.24 -11.67
N ARG A 562 -22.77 -15.54 -11.95
CA ARG A 562 -24.02 -16.28 -11.70
C ARG A 562 -24.08 -16.80 -10.28
N ALA A 563 -25.31 -16.89 -9.75
CA ALA A 563 -25.53 -17.57 -8.48
C ALA A 563 -25.48 -19.09 -8.72
N GLY A 564 -24.72 -19.80 -7.89
CA GLY A 564 -24.71 -21.26 -7.91
C GLY A 564 -25.91 -21.79 -7.20
N VAL A 565 -26.69 -22.62 -7.86
CA VAL A 565 -27.98 -23.08 -7.34
C VAL A 565 -28.10 -24.59 -7.28
N ARG A 566 -28.84 -25.06 -6.29
CA ARG A 566 -29.39 -26.40 -6.26
C ARG A 566 -30.77 -26.36 -6.91
N VAL A 567 -31.02 -27.24 -7.87
CA VAL A 567 -32.31 -27.33 -8.56
C VAL A 567 -32.89 -28.73 -8.50
N ARG A 568 -34.19 -28.84 -8.75
CA ARG A 568 -34.88 -30.10 -9.03
C ARG A 568 -35.41 -30.07 -10.46
N ALA A 569 -35.22 -31.13 -11.21
CA ALA A 569 -35.77 -31.23 -12.56
C ALA A 569 -35.98 -32.69 -12.99
N GLY A 570 -36.88 -32.91 -13.94
CA GLY A 570 -37.07 -34.21 -14.57
C GLY A 570 -35.89 -34.58 -15.46
N ALA A 571 -35.58 -35.88 -15.55
CA ALA A 571 -34.42 -36.38 -16.28
C ALA A 571 -34.41 -36.08 -17.79
N ARG A 572 -35.58 -35.75 -18.40
CA ARG A 572 -35.65 -35.31 -19.80
C ARG A 572 -35.44 -33.81 -19.99
N VAL A 573 -35.44 -33.04 -18.90
CA VAL A 573 -35.18 -31.59 -18.84
C VAL A 573 -33.73 -31.33 -18.45
N ALA A 574 -33.24 -31.98 -17.38
CA ALA A 574 -31.86 -31.91 -16.94
C ALA A 574 -31.39 -33.31 -16.51
N GLU A 575 -30.34 -33.82 -17.14
CA GLU A 575 -29.82 -35.16 -16.93
C GLU A 575 -28.74 -35.15 -15.82
N PRO A 576 -28.88 -35.97 -14.77
CA PRO A 576 -27.84 -36.13 -13.74
C PRO A 576 -26.48 -36.51 -14.34
N GLY A 577 -25.41 -35.85 -13.90
CA GLY A 577 -24.06 -36.02 -14.44
C GLY A 577 -23.75 -35.11 -15.63
N TRP A 578 -24.76 -34.62 -16.36
CA TRP A 578 -24.58 -33.61 -17.40
C TRP A 578 -24.88 -32.21 -16.86
N ALA A 579 -26.07 -31.98 -16.32
CA ALA A 579 -26.48 -30.66 -15.87
C ALA A 579 -25.63 -30.10 -14.71
N ASP A 580 -25.15 -30.98 -13.81
CA ASP A 580 -24.41 -30.64 -12.60
C ASP A 580 -22.92 -31.00 -12.64
N ALA A 581 -22.48 -31.87 -13.56
CA ALA A 581 -21.08 -32.33 -13.62
C ALA A 581 -20.37 -32.16 -14.98
N SER A 582 -21.07 -31.83 -16.08
CA SER A 582 -20.40 -31.52 -17.36
C SER A 582 -19.47 -30.29 -17.23
N PRO A 583 -18.49 -30.08 -18.11
CA PRO A 583 -17.60 -28.93 -17.99
C PRO A 583 -18.35 -27.58 -17.97
N MET A 584 -17.92 -26.68 -17.09
CA MET A 584 -18.45 -25.33 -16.95
C MET A 584 -17.58 -24.35 -17.71
N TYR A 585 -18.07 -23.79 -18.81
CA TYR A 585 -17.33 -22.86 -19.65
C TYR A 585 -17.29 -21.44 -19.04
N TRP A 586 -16.28 -20.64 -19.40
CA TRP A 586 -16.01 -19.29 -18.90
C TRP A 586 -15.84 -19.20 -17.37
N ALA A 587 -15.54 -20.32 -16.71
CA ALA A 587 -15.26 -20.37 -15.27
C ALA A 587 -13.78 -20.65 -15.12
N HIS A 588 -13.06 -19.85 -14.36
CA HIS A 588 -11.63 -20.07 -14.16
C HIS A 588 -11.38 -21.16 -13.10
N ARG A 589 -12.15 -21.13 -12.00
CA ARG A 589 -12.04 -22.11 -10.90
C ARG A 589 -13.39 -22.55 -10.35
N ARG A 590 -13.50 -23.85 -10.05
CA ARG A 590 -14.62 -24.47 -9.33
C ARG A 590 -14.10 -25.62 -8.47
N ARG A 591 -14.67 -25.80 -7.28
CA ARG A 591 -14.31 -26.86 -6.33
C ARG A 591 -14.88 -28.22 -6.73
N GLY A 592 -16.13 -28.21 -7.18
CA GLY A 592 -16.93 -29.40 -7.42
C GLY A 592 -17.21 -29.72 -8.88
N ARG A 593 -16.70 -28.96 -9.85
CA ARG A 593 -17.02 -29.11 -11.28
C ARG A 593 -15.80 -28.75 -12.12
N ARG A 594 -15.62 -29.33 -13.32
CA ARG A 594 -14.48 -28.97 -14.19
C ARG A 594 -14.72 -27.58 -14.79
N PRO A 595 -13.87 -26.58 -14.52
CA PRO A 595 -13.87 -25.31 -15.24
C PRO A 595 -13.23 -25.48 -16.63
N VAL A 596 -13.70 -24.71 -17.62
CA VAL A 596 -13.06 -24.53 -18.94
C VAL A 596 -12.98 -23.04 -19.22
N ASP A 597 -11.77 -22.53 -19.39
CA ASP A 597 -11.50 -21.10 -19.52
C ASP A 597 -10.38 -20.86 -20.54
N LEU A 598 -10.48 -19.79 -21.34
CA LEU A 598 -9.50 -19.47 -22.38
C LEU A 598 -8.09 -19.25 -21.84
N SER A 599 -7.96 -18.84 -20.59
CA SER A 599 -6.67 -18.60 -19.96
C SER A 599 -5.94 -19.86 -19.50
N HIS A 600 -6.62 -21.02 -19.46
CA HIS A 600 -5.97 -22.28 -19.10
C HIS A 600 -4.85 -22.56 -20.11
N ASP A 601 -3.69 -23.01 -19.62
CA ASP A 601 -2.47 -23.25 -20.39
C ASP A 601 -1.75 -21.99 -20.94
N TRP A 602 -2.19 -20.78 -20.59
CA TRP A 602 -1.47 -19.55 -20.92
C TRP A 602 -0.34 -19.23 -19.91
N GLY A 603 0.65 -18.46 -20.35
CA GLY A 603 1.73 -17.97 -19.49
C GLY A 603 1.24 -17.08 -18.36
N SER A 604 2.02 -16.99 -17.28
CA SER A 604 1.64 -16.32 -16.00
C SER A 604 1.17 -14.87 -16.15
N ASN A 605 1.71 -14.16 -17.15
CA ASN A 605 1.33 -12.78 -17.49
C ASN A 605 0.27 -12.72 -18.60
N SER A 606 0.42 -13.51 -19.66
CA SER A 606 -0.49 -13.47 -20.82
C SER A 606 -1.92 -13.85 -20.45
N GLN A 607 -2.13 -14.73 -19.47
CA GLN A 607 -3.47 -15.14 -19.01
C GLN A 607 -4.37 -14.00 -18.50
N TRP A 608 -3.83 -12.81 -18.27
CA TRP A 608 -4.58 -11.65 -17.78
C TRP A 608 -5.13 -10.77 -18.90
N SER A 609 -4.77 -11.03 -20.15
CA SER A 609 -5.40 -10.41 -21.32
C SER A 609 -6.60 -11.23 -21.84
N THR A 610 -7.20 -12.05 -20.98
CA THR A 610 -8.39 -12.84 -21.31
C THR A 610 -9.63 -11.97 -21.11
N SER A 611 -10.49 -11.89 -22.13
CA SER A 611 -11.75 -11.15 -22.05
C SER A 611 -12.74 -11.82 -21.10
N HIS A 612 -13.42 -11.02 -20.29
CA HIS A 612 -14.58 -11.47 -19.53
C HIS A 612 -15.76 -11.79 -20.46
N ARG A 613 -16.60 -12.75 -20.07
CA ARG A 613 -17.85 -13.03 -20.78
C ARG A 613 -18.87 -11.94 -20.50
N MET A 614 -19.30 -11.22 -21.52
CA MET A 614 -20.21 -10.08 -21.40
C MET A 614 -21.67 -10.48 -21.67
N ASP A 615 -22.45 -10.74 -20.62
CA ASP A 615 -23.88 -11.06 -20.70
C ASP A 615 -24.72 -9.87 -20.19
N PHE A 616 -25.58 -9.28 -21.02
CA PHE A 616 -26.44 -8.14 -20.66
C PHE A 616 -27.92 -8.49 -20.70
N ARG A 617 -28.68 -8.09 -19.68
CA ARG A 617 -30.15 -8.09 -19.70
C ARG A 617 -30.67 -6.68 -19.86
N THR A 618 -31.27 -6.43 -21.02
CA THR A 618 -31.80 -5.10 -21.38
C THR A 618 -33.33 -5.14 -21.48
N ALA A 619 -33.95 -3.98 -21.72
CA ALA A 619 -35.38 -3.89 -22.03
C ALA A 619 -35.80 -4.69 -23.29
N ASP A 620 -34.89 -4.89 -24.25
CA ASP A 620 -35.17 -5.59 -25.51
C ASP A 620 -34.89 -7.11 -25.42
N GLY A 621 -34.40 -7.59 -24.27
CA GLY A 621 -34.03 -8.98 -24.03
C GLY A 621 -32.57 -9.20 -23.66
N ASP A 622 -32.22 -10.47 -23.49
CA ASP A 622 -30.90 -10.94 -23.07
C ASP A 622 -29.93 -10.98 -24.27
N ARG A 623 -28.74 -10.40 -24.07
CA ARG A 623 -27.59 -10.46 -24.98
C ARG A 623 -26.48 -11.27 -24.31
N LEU A 624 -26.12 -12.42 -24.85
CA LEU A 624 -25.18 -13.35 -24.27
C LEU A 624 -23.85 -13.32 -25.02
N ASN A 625 -22.75 -13.30 -24.26
CA ASN A 625 -21.37 -13.30 -24.73
C ASN A 625 -21.16 -12.28 -25.87
N VAL A 626 -21.43 -11.01 -25.57
CA VAL A 626 -21.16 -9.90 -26.48
C VAL A 626 -19.66 -9.83 -26.73
N VAL A 627 -19.23 -10.28 -27.91
CA VAL A 627 -17.82 -10.31 -28.33
C VAL A 627 -17.57 -9.39 -29.53
N ARG A 628 -16.33 -8.95 -29.70
CA ARG A 628 -15.92 -8.03 -30.78
C ARG A 628 -16.05 -8.63 -32.17
N THR A 629 -15.77 -9.92 -32.31
CA THR A 629 -15.80 -10.64 -33.60
C THR A 629 -16.73 -11.85 -33.50
N PRO A 630 -18.06 -11.64 -33.51
CA PRO A 630 -19.02 -12.70 -33.23
C PRO A 630 -19.04 -13.76 -34.33
N GLU A 631 -18.96 -15.04 -33.94
CA GLU A 631 -19.41 -16.14 -34.78
C GLU A 631 -20.92 -16.31 -34.64
N ARG A 632 -21.61 -16.56 -35.76
CA ARG A 632 -23.05 -16.86 -35.74
C ARG A 632 -23.27 -18.28 -35.30
N LEU A 633 -24.33 -18.49 -34.52
CA LEU A 633 -24.85 -19.83 -34.32
C LEU A 633 -25.42 -20.32 -35.67
N SER A 634 -24.98 -21.48 -36.18
CA SER A 634 -25.44 -22.04 -37.46
C SER A 634 -25.74 -23.53 -37.34
N ASP A 635 -26.64 -24.04 -38.19
CA ASP A 635 -26.97 -25.47 -38.26
C ASP A 635 -25.79 -26.37 -38.71
N HIS A 636 -24.64 -25.77 -39.03
CA HIS A 636 -23.47 -26.41 -39.62
C HIS A 636 -22.16 -26.09 -38.89
N HIS A 637 -22.17 -25.93 -37.56
CA HIS A 637 -20.94 -25.75 -36.77
C HIS A 637 -20.00 -26.96 -36.82
N ALA A 638 -19.36 -27.16 -37.96
CA ALA A 638 -18.16 -27.94 -38.12
C ALA A 638 -17.01 -26.95 -37.98
N ILE A 639 -16.67 -26.60 -36.73
CA ILE A 639 -15.30 -26.14 -36.47
C ILE A 639 -14.44 -27.41 -36.62
N ASP A 640 -13.51 -27.43 -37.59
CA ASP A 640 -12.62 -28.56 -37.83
C ASP A 640 -11.99 -29.02 -36.49
N GLY A 641 -12.31 -30.24 -36.06
CA GLY A 641 -11.77 -30.84 -34.83
C GLY A 641 -12.72 -30.93 -33.63
N PHE A 642 -13.94 -30.38 -33.70
CA PHE A 642 -14.93 -30.47 -32.62
C PHE A 642 -16.21 -31.21 -33.04
N PRO A 643 -16.94 -31.89 -32.12
CA PRO A 643 -18.13 -32.63 -32.48
C PRO A 643 -19.30 -31.69 -32.81
N PRO A 644 -20.17 -32.07 -33.75
CA PRO A 644 -21.31 -31.24 -34.12
C PRO A 644 -22.34 -31.23 -32.98
N LEU A 645 -22.64 -30.04 -32.47
CA LEU A 645 -23.85 -29.76 -31.70
C LEU A 645 -24.96 -29.32 -32.66
N SER A 646 -26.20 -29.67 -32.35
CA SER A 646 -27.36 -29.00 -32.96
C SER A 646 -27.45 -27.54 -32.51
N LEU A 647 -28.15 -26.69 -33.29
CA LEU A 647 -28.37 -25.29 -32.91
C LEU A 647 -28.98 -25.16 -31.51
N ALA A 648 -29.96 -26.02 -31.17
CA ALA A 648 -30.59 -26.02 -29.85
C ALA A 648 -29.60 -26.38 -28.71
N GLU A 649 -28.70 -27.33 -28.93
CA GLU A 649 -27.66 -27.69 -27.96
C GLU A 649 -26.60 -26.59 -27.82
N ALA A 650 -26.25 -25.90 -28.91
CA ALA A 650 -25.34 -24.76 -28.87
C ALA A 650 -25.96 -23.56 -28.14
N GLU A 651 -27.25 -23.28 -28.37
CA GLU A 651 -28.00 -22.27 -27.60
C GLU A 651 -28.10 -22.65 -26.11
N GLU A 652 -28.36 -23.92 -25.80
CA GLU A 652 -28.39 -24.43 -24.43
C GLU A 652 -27.03 -24.23 -23.75
N LEU A 653 -25.94 -24.64 -24.43
CA LEU A 653 -24.58 -24.46 -23.93
C LEU A 653 -24.23 -22.99 -23.69
N LEU A 654 -24.61 -22.11 -24.61
CA LEU A 654 -24.35 -20.68 -24.45
C LEU A 654 -25.15 -20.10 -23.28
N ARG A 655 -26.44 -20.45 -23.13
CA ARG A 655 -27.30 -19.96 -22.03
C ARG A 655 -26.88 -20.48 -20.66
N HIS A 656 -26.63 -21.78 -20.55
CA HIS A 656 -26.35 -22.46 -19.28
C HIS A 656 -24.87 -22.58 -18.94
N ARG A 657 -23.98 -22.20 -19.88
CA ARG A 657 -22.51 -22.40 -19.81
C ARG A 657 -22.08 -23.87 -19.69
N CYS A 658 -23.03 -24.77 -19.86
CA CYS A 658 -22.88 -26.23 -19.83
C CYS A 658 -24.07 -26.86 -20.58
N LEU A 659 -23.98 -28.15 -20.88
CA LEU A 659 -25.09 -28.90 -21.45
C LEU A 659 -25.93 -29.49 -20.30
N LEU A 660 -27.25 -29.38 -20.40
CA LEU A 660 -28.17 -29.98 -19.44
C LEU A 660 -28.38 -31.46 -19.70
N ARG A 661 -28.17 -31.91 -20.93
CA ARG A 661 -28.39 -33.30 -21.35
C ARG A 661 -27.25 -33.79 -22.23
N ARG A 662 -27.12 -35.10 -22.32
CA ARG A 662 -26.19 -35.75 -23.23
C ARG A 662 -26.58 -35.51 -24.70
N PRO A 663 -25.69 -34.95 -25.54
CA PRO A 663 -25.92 -34.89 -26.97
C PRO A 663 -25.97 -36.29 -27.59
N ALA A 664 -26.75 -36.43 -28.66
CA ALA A 664 -26.91 -37.72 -29.34
C ALA A 664 -25.56 -38.22 -29.88
N GLY A 665 -25.22 -39.49 -29.57
CA GLY A 665 -23.99 -40.12 -30.07
C GLY A 665 -22.72 -39.81 -29.29
N TRP A 666 -22.76 -38.93 -28.28
CA TRP A 666 -21.64 -38.71 -27.36
C TRP A 666 -21.51 -39.87 -26.37
N PRO A 667 -20.32 -40.17 -25.81
CA PRO A 667 -20.15 -41.18 -24.76
C PRO A 667 -20.82 -40.76 -23.43
N GLU A 668 -20.99 -41.69 -22.49
CA GLU A 668 -21.34 -41.31 -21.11
C GLU A 668 -20.21 -40.48 -20.51
N LEU A 669 -20.57 -39.51 -19.68
CA LEU A 669 -19.61 -38.70 -18.94
C LEU A 669 -18.99 -39.60 -17.85
N ALA A 670 -17.84 -40.23 -18.10
CA ALA A 670 -17.21 -41.02 -17.03
C ALA A 670 -16.63 -40.05 -15.98
N ALA A 671 -16.80 -40.40 -14.70
CA ALA A 671 -16.40 -39.57 -13.56
C ALA A 671 -14.92 -39.12 -13.62
N ASP A 672 -14.07 -39.91 -14.26
CA ASP A 672 -12.63 -39.65 -14.41
C ASP A 672 -12.16 -39.49 -15.89
N SER A 673 -13.02 -39.75 -16.90
CA SER A 673 -12.66 -39.53 -18.31
C SER A 673 -13.06 -38.13 -18.75
N GLN A 674 -12.19 -37.17 -18.45
CA GLN A 674 -12.32 -35.75 -18.80
C GLN A 674 -12.20 -35.45 -20.31
N GLN A 675 -12.41 -36.43 -21.18
CA GLN A 675 -12.57 -36.27 -22.63
C GLN A 675 -14.05 -36.25 -23.00
N ALA A 676 -14.84 -35.39 -22.33
CA ALA A 676 -16.01 -34.84 -23.03
C ALA A 676 -15.41 -33.89 -24.07
N ALA A 677 -15.76 -34.08 -25.33
CA ALA A 677 -15.22 -33.27 -26.39
C ALA A 677 -15.45 -31.77 -26.09
N ASP A 678 -14.41 -30.98 -26.27
CA ASP A 678 -14.48 -29.53 -26.10
C ASP A 678 -15.40 -28.97 -27.20
N CYS A 679 -16.37 -28.14 -26.85
CA CYS A 679 -17.30 -27.56 -27.81
C CYS A 679 -16.81 -26.19 -28.32
N TRP A 680 -15.77 -25.63 -27.69
CA TRP A 680 -15.19 -24.31 -27.97
C TRP A 680 -16.23 -23.19 -28.22
N PRO A 681 -17.10 -22.87 -27.25
CA PRO A 681 -18.21 -21.93 -27.47
C PRO A 681 -17.84 -20.44 -27.33
N PHE A 682 -16.55 -20.12 -27.16
CA PHE A 682 -16.07 -18.82 -26.70
C PHE A 682 -16.36 -17.64 -27.65
N ASP A 683 -16.55 -17.92 -28.94
CA ASP A 683 -16.81 -16.91 -29.97
C ASP A 683 -18.32 -16.76 -30.32
N TRP A 684 -19.20 -17.54 -29.67
CA TRP A 684 -20.64 -17.56 -29.96
C TRP A 684 -21.41 -16.47 -29.21
N THR A 685 -22.47 -15.92 -29.81
CA THR A 685 -23.30 -14.87 -29.18
C THR A 685 -24.80 -15.06 -29.45
N LEU A 686 -25.65 -14.51 -28.57
CA LEU A 686 -27.11 -14.42 -28.75
C LEU A 686 -27.62 -13.03 -28.35
N PRO A 687 -28.67 -12.46 -28.99
CA PRO A 687 -29.19 -12.90 -30.27
C PRO A 687 -28.12 -12.75 -31.36
N GLU A 688 -28.23 -13.51 -32.45
CA GLU A 688 -27.29 -13.39 -33.55
C GLU A 688 -27.21 -11.95 -34.08
N PRO A 689 -26.01 -11.45 -34.45
CA PRO A 689 -25.88 -10.10 -34.97
C PRO A 689 -26.69 -9.93 -36.27
N ALA A 690 -27.48 -8.85 -36.30
CA ALA A 690 -28.41 -8.54 -37.39
C ALA A 690 -27.76 -8.39 -38.78
N ARG A 691 -26.43 -8.14 -38.84
CA ARG A 691 -25.63 -8.09 -40.07
C ARG A 691 -24.26 -8.73 -39.82
N CYS A 692 -23.78 -9.48 -40.81
CA CYS A 692 -22.49 -10.16 -40.77
C CYS A 692 -21.34 -9.13 -40.74
N SER A 693 -20.33 -9.37 -39.90
CA SER A 693 -19.05 -8.63 -39.97
C SER A 693 -18.29 -9.11 -41.22
N PRO A 694 -17.56 -8.24 -41.95
CA PRO A 694 -16.66 -8.64 -43.03
C PRO A 694 -15.63 -9.72 -42.64
N ASP A 695 -15.32 -9.83 -41.34
CA ASP A 695 -14.35 -10.78 -40.79
C ASP A 695 -14.96 -12.12 -40.33
N CYS A 696 -16.27 -12.33 -40.52
CA CYS A 696 -16.92 -13.61 -40.22
C CYS A 696 -16.37 -14.72 -41.13
N ARG A 697 -16.06 -15.90 -40.55
CA ARG A 697 -15.46 -17.05 -41.27
C ARG A 697 -16.27 -17.48 -42.50
N ASP A 698 -17.59 -17.28 -42.50
CA ASP A 698 -18.49 -17.60 -43.61
C ASP A 698 -18.28 -16.71 -44.86
N HIS A 699 -17.61 -15.56 -44.73
CA HIS A 699 -17.32 -14.65 -45.85
C HIS A 699 -15.91 -14.78 -46.43
N GLY A 700 -15.05 -15.66 -45.89
CA GLY A 700 -13.63 -15.68 -46.20
C GLY A 700 -12.97 -17.05 -46.18
N SER A 701 -13.50 -18.04 -46.91
CA SER A 701 -12.73 -19.24 -47.25
C SER A 701 -11.61 -18.92 -48.26
N ASN A 702 -10.58 -18.20 -47.81
CA ASN A 702 -9.33 -18.09 -48.56
C ASN A 702 -8.10 -17.76 -47.70
N ARG A 703 -8.02 -18.27 -46.47
CA ARG A 703 -6.74 -18.34 -45.75
C ARG A 703 -6.21 -19.78 -45.76
N GLN A 704 -5.30 -20.04 -46.69
CA GLN A 704 -4.25 -21.04 -46.47
C GLN A 704 -3.50 -20.65 -45.17
N ARG A 705 -3.46 -21.56 -44.19
CA ARG A 705 -2.67 -21.41 -42.95
C ARG A 705 -1.27 -22.01 -43.16
N PRO A 706 -0.24 -21.50 -42.46
CA PRO A 706 1.06 -22.15 -42.35
C PRO A 706 0.98 -23.50 -41.64
#